data_AF-A0AAE5KQJ2-F1
#
_entry.id   AF-A0AAE5KQJ2-F1
#
_cell.length_a   1.000
_cell.length_b   1.000
_cell.length_c   1.000
_cell.angle_alpha   90.00
_cell.angle_beta   90.00
_cell.angle_gamma   90.00
#
_symmetry.space_group_name_H-M   'P 1'
#
loop_
_entity.id
_entity.type
_entity.pdbx_description
1 polymer ?
#
loop_
_entity_poly.entity_id
_entity_poly.type
_entity_poly.pdbx_seq_one_letter_code
_entity_poly.pdbx_strand_id
1 'polypeptide(L)'
;MLIRELLPELDDEQFRRLETYVSSTSLLERLGTASNTPDSESIVRLSAPVLKALGPTVEPSMFHALIAQLAEGERDNVERAVAASGYAAPSRLPLLVSQFVENLTARLTNFYLRPLVAHIKKISSQGLLHGDTPEERYEDYCRRWGEEFSDDFYASYPLLPGVHGRTIEQFHAMIAEIFERVSAREDDIRELLNVKDDEPLKLESFGLPRTRYGGGRAGCLLEFTQGMVVYKSRNVEGEWVFWKIVQDLAAQGAPSMRAARVIRGDGYGFMEFIKREDADFYAEDFLGACGRLAALLYTLQAKDLHAKNLIPLRTEPVPIDLETILHPVHILTEDIQSPPEGSVYLRWLRGIACSAFLPTRRTRRDISLGFRDVGFLHGEQGTNPFHEVTVANPFRDDAVARINREPSPENPTTEDADRAKEANASTPEERRISEAARARAFERGFTQMYRWVCEHREIMTEIVRTNCSGLTLRALLQSTRFYTRILKMLSSPEALASEDVFATIALRAATLSNNRPLEMIGAEVEALWRFDIPFFMHRTDGSEIISFDGHAIGLTIDSSALDETLDHIAALDEANLEEQIQQIWSAFVSPYPPDRILADVTAELLSNRQNVQHERELCESIADRLTATNHPGGREEDAWTWLAPTPGLWQQHLSVWNTEVLGIDLYTGSTGAALALTQAARMLEKPEYTQTARRVLDPIAQDVFADRLFSIPPETCDGISCGETGIAFVLAAAAENLQDTRFAEAAVKVGDRTAARLAQVEHPMPGYLDHQVGAAALLLGYNLATDRAALLAVLDRHAQDIIAGMAEENWWHRSGFAYGISGSIFALARWNRQMPSPERAREAVEILLRRLNDFNTGDEWRAQLTEHDSGEEHASGTWCSGSAGIALAFAALHLWMPELASRADLDRAVQHAFRTGTRSNLTLCHGDFGTLDALAWIADRIPDVPCAEAIRDAIENGYSASDIRAVLDDKSVRYSLTPSFMVGTSGVLSWLARRADNARPYSPLIPEPFEVR
;
A
#
# COMPACT_ATOMS: atom_id res chain seq x y z
N MET A 1 -27.91 -1.10 22.39
CA MET A 1 -28.61 -1.29 21.11
C MET A 1 -28.14 -0.33 20.02
N LEU A 2 -28.17 1.00 20.23
CA LEU A 2 -27.73 1.98 19.21
C LEU A 2 -26.25 1.79 18.74
N ILE A 3 -25.34 1.47 19.67
CA ILE A 3 -23.92 1.22 19.35
C ILE A 3 -23.77 0.06 18.35
N ARG A 4 -24.61 -0.98 18.45
CA ARG A 4 -24.56 -2.17 17.57
C ARG A 4 -24.99 -1.85 16.14
N GLU A 5 -25.95 -0.93 15.96
CA GLU A 5 -26.39 -0.48 14.63
C GLU A 5 -25.35 0.43 13.96
N LEU A 6 -24.53 1.13 14.74
CA LEU A 6 -23.53 2.09 14.27
C LEU A 6 -22.12 1.51 14.09
N LEU A 7 -21.87 0.32 14.65
CA LEU A 7 -20.66 -0.49 14.49
C LEU A 7 -20.99 -1.90 13.95
N PRO A 8 -21.64 -2.01 12.76
CA PRO A 8 -21.94 -3.31 12.16
C PRO A 8 -20.70 -4.12 11.80
N GLU A 9 -19.52 -3.49 11.83
CA GLU A 9 -18.24 -4.12 11.53
C GLU A 9 -17.74 -5.06 12.66
N LEU A 10 -18.30 -4.97 13.87
CA LEU A 10 -17.92 -5.82 15.01
C LEU A 10 -18.76 -7.10 15.09
N ASP A 11 -18.12 -8.22 15.42
CA ASP A 11 -18.79 -9.47 15.74
C ASP A 11 -19.42 -9.48 17.15
N ASP A 12 -20.17 -10.55 17.46
CA ASP A 12 -20.90 -10.70 18.72
C ASP A 12 -20.00 -10.80 19.97
N GLU A 13 -18.77 -11.26 19.83
CA GLU A 13 -17.82 -11.38 20.94
C GLU A 13 -17.13 -10.04 21.18
N GLN A 14 -16.64 -9.41 20.13
CA GLN A 14 -16.05 -8.07 20.15
C GLN A 14 -17.01 -7.05 20.74
N PHE A 15 -18.29 -7.09 20.32
CA PHE A 15 -19.30 -6.18 20.83
C PHE A 15 -19.53 -6.36 22.35
N ARG A 16 -19.58 -7.60 22.86
CA ARG A 16 -19.76 -7.86 24.31
C ARG A 16 -18.56 -7.41 25.14
N ARG A 17 -17.33 -7.60 24.63
CA ARG A 17 -16.11 -7.08 25.27
C ARG A 17 -16.16 -5.55 25.35
N LEU A 18 -16.54 -4.90 24.26
CA LEU A 18 -16.66 -3.44 24.18
C LEU A 18 -17.78 -2.88 25.08
N GLU A 19 -18.95 -3.53 25.11
CA GLU A 19 -20.09 -3.16 25.97
C GLU A 19 -19.73 -3.18 27.45
N THR A 20 -18.91 -4.15 27.87
CA THR A 20 -18.40 -4.23 29.26
C THR A 20 -17.54 -3.02 29.61
N TYR A 21 -16.64 -2.62 28.71
CA TYR A 21 -15.76 -1.45 28.90
C TYR A 21 -16.53 -0.12 28.92
N VAL A 22 -17.52 0.02 28.03
CA VAL A 22 -18.38 1.21 27.97
C VAL A 22 -19.27 1.31 29.22
N SER A 23 -19.85 0.19 29.67
CA SER A 23 -20.73 0.15 30.84
C SER A 23 -20.02 0.46 32.16
N SER A 24 -18.72 0.23 32.24
CA SER A 24 -17.90 0.56 33.42
C SER A 24 -17.41 2.02 33.46
N THR A 25 -17.72 2.82 32.42
CA THR A 25 -17.05 4.11 32.19
C THR A 25 -18.03 5.22 31.79
N SER A 26 -18.27 6.21 32.67
CA SER A 26 -19.13 7.36 32.36
C SER A 26 -18.43 8.36 31.42
N LEU A 27 -19.01 8.57 30.22
CA LEU A 27 -18.53 9.53 29.21
C LEU A 27 -18.59 10.99 29.71
N LEU A 28 -19.68 11.34 30.41
CA LEU A 28 -19.97 12.68 30.91
C LEU A 28 -18.99 13.12 32.01
N GLU A 29 -18.61 12.22 32.91
CA GLU A 29 -17.61 12.50 33.94
C GLU A 29 -16.21 12.72 33.34
N ARG A 30 -15.88 12.04 32.23
CA ARG A 30 -14.57 12.19 31.53
C ARG A 30 -14.51 13.37 30.57
N LEU A 31 -15.63 13.83 30.01
CA LEU A 31 -15.70 15.07 29.23
C LEU A 31 -15.68 16.33 30.10
N GLY A 32 -15.87 16.19 31.42
CA GLY A 32 -15.84 17.30 32.37
C GLY A 32 -17.15 18.07 32.45
N THR A 33 -18.30 17.45 32.15
CA THR A 33 -19.61 18.11 32.26
C THR A 33 -20.21 18.04 33.67
N ALA A 34 -19.43 17.62 34.68
CA ALA A 34 -19.79 17.80 36.08
C ALA A 34 -19.55 19.27 36.50
N SER A 35 -20.60 20.07 36.37
CA SER A 35 -20.87 21.32 37.08
C SER A 35 -20.00 22.57 36.84
N ASN A 36 -19.17 22.63 35.80
CA ASN A 36 -18.68 23.91 35.30
C ASN A 36 -19.31 24.17 33.93
N THR A 37 -20.64 24.40 33.90
CA THR A 37 -21.11 25.46 33.01
C THR A 37 -20.20 26.65 33.30
N PRO A 38 -19.45 27.18 32.32
CA PRO A 38 -18.91 28.52 32.48
C PRO A 38 -20.10 29.36 32.92
N ASP A 39 -19.95 30.21 33.94
CA ASP A 39 -20.99 31.19 34.23
C ASP A 39 -21.47 31.72 32.87
N SER A 40 -22.77 31.81 32.65
CA SER A 40 -23.30 32.36 31.40
C SER A 40 -22.79 33.79 31.11
N GLU A 41 -22.00 34.35 32.03
CA GLU A 41 -21.21 35.58 31.92
C GLU A 41 -19.78 35.41 31.35
N SER A 42 -19.16 34.22 31.35
CA SER A 42 -17.79 34.00 30.84
C SER A 42 -17.74 33.47 29.40
N ILE A 43 -18.88 33.06 28.82
CA ILE A 43 -19.03 33.12 27.36
C ILE A 43 -19.25 34.60 27.07
N VAL A 44 -18.16 35.31 26.74
CA VAL A 44 -18.20 36.71 26.33
C VAL A 44 -19.34 36.89 25.34
N ARG A 45 -20.43 37.54 25.77
CA ARG A 45 -21.44 38.04 24.85
C ARG A 45 -20.69 38.94 23.88
N LEU A 46 -20.60 38.50 22.63
CA LEU A 46 -19.98 39.28 21.55
C LEU A 46 -20.57 40.69 21.60
N SER A 47 -19.73 41.68 21.89
CA SER A 47 -20.20 43.05 21.91
C SER A 47 -20.34 43.54 20.47
N ALA A 48 -21.54 44.04 20.14
CA ALA A 48 -21.94 44.61 18.85
C ALA A 48 -20.93 45.56 18.15
N PRO A 49 -20.03 46.31 18.84
CA PRO A 49 -19.16 47.27 18.16
C PRO A 49 -18.07 46.66 17.26
N VAL A 50 -17.65 45.40 17.50
CA VAL A 50 -16.49 44.80 16.79
C VAL A 50 -16.83 44.37 15.36
N LEU A 51 -18.10 44.03 15.08
CA LEU A 51 -18.61 43.71 13.74
C LEU A 51 -18.54 44.88 12.75
N LYS A 52 -18.41 46.14 13.22
CA LYS A 52 -18.33 47.35 12.37
C LYS A 52 -16.90 47.73 11.95
N ALA A 53 -15.86 47.10 12.49
CA ALA A 53 -14.47 47.47 12.24
C ALA A 53 -13.83 46.76 11.03
N LEU A 54 -14.51 45.77 10.44
CA LEU A 54 -13.99 44.99 9.31
C LEU A 54 -14.30 45.74 8.00
N GLY A 55 -13.27 46.33 7.41
CA GLY A 55 -13.34 47.04 6.13
C GLY A 55 -13.56 46.12 4.93
N PRO A 56 -13.88 46.67 3.74
CA PRO A 56 -14.34 45.92 2.56
C PRO A 56 -13.21 45.33 1.70
N THR A 57 -12.03 45.06 2.25
CA THR A 57 -10.91 44.48 1.49
C THR A 57 -10.83 42.99 1.72
N VAL A 58 -10.94 42.25 0.61
CA VAL A 58 -10.76 40.82 0.38
C VAL A 58 -9.75 40.17 1.35
N GLU A 59 -10.25 39.54 2.42
CA GLU A 59 -9.55 38.63 3.34
C GLU A 59 -10.61 37.67 3.98
N PRO A 60 -10.23 36.53 4.60
CA PRO A 60 -10.91 35.22 4.54
C PRO A 60 -12.32 35.16 5.17
N SER A 61 -13.13 34.19 4.71
CA SER A 61 -14.55 33.91 5.00
C SER A 61 -15.10 34.38 6.35
N MET A 62 -16.30 34.98 6.38
CA MET A 62 -16.95 35.43 7.63
C MET A 62 -17.05 34.37 8.74
N PHE A 63 -17.15 33.06 8.45
CA PHE A 63 -17.05 32.00 9.47
C PHE A 63 -15.67 31.93 10.13
N HIS A 64 -14.59 32.07 9.37
CA HIS A 64 -13.25 32.21 9.94
C HIS A 64 -13.18 33.45 10.83
N ALA A 65 -13.76 34.58 10.43
CA ALA A 65 -13.80 35.79 11.26
C ALA A 65 -14.56 35.58 12.58
N LEU A 66 -15.69 34.86 12.57
CA LEU A 66 -16.42 34.48 13.78
C LEU A 66 -15.56 33.60 14.70
N ILE A 67 -14.88 32.60 14.15
CA ILE A 67 -14.03 31.68 14.92
C ILE A 67 -12.79 32.42 15.45
N ALA A 68 -12.22 33.32 14.66
CA ALA A 68 -11.12 34.18 15.07
C ALA A 68 -11.53 35.09 16.23
N GLN A 69 -12.77 35.63 16.22
CA GLN A 69 -13.30 36.39 17.35
C GLN A 69 -13.43 35.56 18.64
N LEU A 70 -13.78 34.27 18.53
CA LEU A 70 -13.79 33.37 19.68
C LEU A 70 -12.38 33.18 20.25
N ALA A 71 -11.37 33.00 19.40
CA ALA A 71 -9.98 32.90 19.82
C ALA A 71 -9.43 34.23 20.36
N GLU A 72 -9.89 35.36 19.83
CA GLU A 72 -9.50 36.72 20.23
C GLU A 72 -9.87 37.01 21.69
N GLY A 73 -10.91 36.38 22.22
CA GLY A 73 -11.25 36.45 23.65
C GLY A 73 -10.14 35.98 24.58
N GLU A 74 -9.22 35.15 24.09
CA GLU A 74 -8.06 34.66 24.85
C GLU A 74 -6.81 35.53 24.68
N ARG A 75 -6.85 36.62 23.88
CA ARG A 75 -5.68 37.45 23.58
C ARG A 75 -4.99 37.95 24.85
N ASP A 76 -5.74 38.51 25.80
CA ASP A 76 -5.18 39.06 27.04
C ASP A 76 -4.53 37.96 27.91
N ASN A 77 -5.07 36.74 27.87
CA ASN A 77 -4.51 35.60 28.59
C ASN A 77 -3.19 35.16 27.95
N VAL A 78 -3.16 35.06 26.62
CA VAL A 78 -1.95 34.75 25.84
C VAL A 78 -0.89 35.84 26.02
N GLU A 79 -1.26 37.12 25.94
CA GLU A 79 -0.34 38.23 26.13
C GLU A 79 0.30 38.20 27.52
N ARG A 80 -0.48 37.95 28.57
CA ARG A 80 0.05 37.79 29.92
C ARG A 80 1.01 36.60 30.03
N ALA A 81 0.68 35.46 29.43
CA ALA A 81 1.54 34.27 29.45
C ALA A 81 2.86 34.51 28.71
N VAL A 82 2.81 35.09 27.51
CA VAL A 82 3.99 35.39 26.69
C VAL A 82 4.85 36.49 27.33
N ALA A 83 4.24 37.54 27.90
CA ALA A 83 4.97 38.58 28.60
C ALA A 83 5.65 38.06 29.87
N ALA A 84 4.97 37.21 30.64
CA ALA A 84 5.52 36.58 31.84
C ALA A 84 6.70 35.65 31.56
N SER A 85 6.82 35.12 30.32
CA SER A 85 7.94 34.26 29.93
C SER A 85 9.31 34.96 29.97
N GLY A 86 9.35 36.29 29.81
CA GLY A 86 10.61 37.06 29.70
C GLY A 86 11.36 36.92 28.36
N TYR A 87 10.93 36.02 27.47
CA TYR A 87 11.57 35.77 26.17
C TYR A 87 11.07 36.70 25.06
N ALA A 88 9.88 37.28 25.19
CA ALA A 88 9.35 38.23 24.20
C ALA A 88 9.94 39.64 24.40
N ALA A 89 10.55 40.20 23.36
CA ALA A 89 10.87 41.63 23.35
C ALA A 89 9.58 42.47 23.30
N PRO A 90 9.50 43.65 23.96
CA PRO A 90 8.30 44.48 23.93
C PRO A 90 7.83 44.85 22.51
N SER A 91 8.75 44.98 21.56
CA SER A 91 8.47 45.24 20.15
C SER A 91 7.90 44.03 19.39
N ARG A 92 8.17 42.80 19.86
CA ARG A 92 7.73 41.54 19.23
C ARG A 92 6.52 40.91 19.90
N LEU A 93 6.19 41.31 21.13
CA LEU A 93 5.06 40.78 21.88
C LEU A 93 3.73 40.77 21.08
N PRO A 94 3.32 41.85 20.38
CA PRO A 94 2.06 41.83 19.60
C PRO A 94 2.06 40.79 18.47
N LEU A 95 3.21 40.56 17.82
CA LEU A 95 3.36 39.58 16.75
C LEU A 95 3.22 38.16 17.30
N LEU A 96 3.93 37.85 18.39
CA LEU A 96 3.90 36.54 19.03
C LEU A 96 2.49 36.20 19.53
N VAL A 97 1.81 37.16 20.15
CA VAL A 97 0.43 36.99 20.62
C VAL A 97 -0.50 36.69 19.45
N SER A 98 -0.40 37.43 18.35
CA SER A 98 -1.22 37.17 17.16
C SER A 98 -0.95 35.78 16.55
N GLN A 99 0.31 35.35 16.47
CA GLN A 99 0.64 33.99 16.00
C GLN A 99 0.02 32.90 16.89
N PHE A 100 -0.04 33.10 18.21
CA PHE A 100 -0.67 32.14 19.13
C PHE A 100 -2.19 32.13 18.94
N VAL A 101 -2.82 33.30 18.86
CA VAL A 101 -4.27 33.42 18.63
C VAL A 101 -4.68 32.84 17.25
N GLU A 102 -3.87 33.03 16.21
CA GLU A 102 -4.07 32.40 14.90
C GLU A 102 -3.99 30.87 14.99
N ASN A 103 -3.04 30.34 15.77
CA ASN A 103 -2.98 28.90 16.00
C ASN A 103 -4.25 28.39 16.70
N LEU A 104 -4.69 29.08 17.76
CA LEU A 104 -5.92 28.75 18.48
C LEU A 104 -7.14 28.79 17.55
N THR A 105 -7.23 29.80 16.68
CA THR A 105 -8.26 29.92 15.64
C THR A 105 -8.29 28.69 14.75
N ALA A 106 -7.13 28.22 14.28
CA ALA A 106 -7.03 27.00 13.49
C ALA A 106 -7.46 25.75 14.29
N ARG A 107 -7.22 25.70 15.61
CA ARG A 107 -7.70 24.60 16.47
C ARG A 107 -9.22 24.57 16.57
N LEU A 108 -9.83 25.71 16.84
CA LEU A 108 -11.28 25.85 16.96
C LEU A 108 -11.98 25.61 15.62
N THR A 109 -11.37 26.03 14.51
CA THR A 109 -11.94 25.83 13.16
C THR A 109 -12.27 24.37 12.87
N ASN A 110 -11.45 23.43 13.33
CA ASN A 110 -11.68 22.00 13.14
C ASN A 110 -13.03 21.53 13.69
N PHE A 111 -13.53 22.15 14.77
CA PHE A 111 -14.79 21.79 15.43
C PHE A 111 -15.95 22.72 15.11
N TYR A 112 -15.69 24.01 14.85
CA TYR A 112 -16.76 24.99 14.62
C TYR A 112 -17.25 25.06 13.17
N LEU A 113 -16.39 24.80 12.19
CA LEU A 113 -16.72 25.05 10.78
C LEU A 113 -17.92 24.24 10.29
N ARG A 114 -17.94 22.93 10.53
CA ARG A 114 -19.03 22.06 10.04
C ARG A 114 -20.36 22.33 10.75
N PRO A 115 -20.41 22.50 12.09
CA PRO A 115 -21.60 22.98 12.78
C PRO A 115 -22.12 24.32 12.26
N LEU A 116 -21.23 25.29 11.99
CA LEU A 116 -21.65 26.60 11.45
C LEU A 116 -22.28 26.45 10.06
N VAL A 117 -21.71 25.62 9.19
CA VAL A 117 -22.26 25.30 7.87
C VAL A 117 -23.62 24.60 7.97
N ALA A 118 -23.78 23.65 8.91
CA ALA A 118 -25.07 23.00 9.13
C ALA A 118 -26.12 23.95 9.73
N HIS A 119 -25.69 24.84 10.64
CA HIS A 119 -26.58 25.77 11.33
C HIS A 119 -27.10 26.88 10.41
N ILE A 120 -26.24 27.49 9.59
CA ILE A 120 -26.71 28.50 8.64
C ILE A 120 -27.78 27.92 7.70
N LYS A 121 -27.64 26.65 7.30
CA LYS A 121 -28.63 25.97 6.47
C LYS A 121 -29.96 25.78 7.21
N LYS A 122 -29.91 25.42 8.50
CA LYS A 122 -31.10 25.34 9.38
C LYS A 122 -31.79 26.70 9.44
N ILE A 123 -31.08 27.78 9.76
CA ILE A 123 -31.63 29.13 9.90
C ILE A 123 -32.16 29.68 8.56
N SER A 124 -31.43 29.44 7.46
CA SER A 124 -31.87 29.78 6.10
C SER A 124 -33.18 29.09 5.74
N SER A 125 -33.30 27.80 6.02
CA SER A 125 -34.54 27.03 5.74
C SER A 125 -35.77 27.50 6.53
N GLN A 126 -35.57 28.21 7.64
CA GLN A 126 -36.62 28.82 8.44
C GLN A 126 -37.04 30.21 7.93
N GLY A 127 -36.37 30.74 6.91
CA GLY A 127 -36.64 32.06 6.32
C GLY A 127 -36.22 33.24 7.21
N LEU A 128 -35.27 33.03 8.12
CA LEU A 128 -34.86 34.04 9.12
C LEU A 128 -33.72 34.96 8.65
N LEU A 129 -33.06 34.64 7.53
CA LEU A 129 -31.93 35.41 6.99
C LEU A 129 -32.39 36.45 5.96
N HIS A 130 -31.83 37.66 6.04
CA HIS A 130 -32.09 38.74 5.10
C HIS A 130 -31.05 38.77 3.98
N GLY A 131 -31.50 38.96 2.73
CA GLY A 131 -30.63 39.01 1.55
C GLY A 131 -31.28 38.37 0.33
N ASP A 132 -31.18 39.03 -0.81
CA ASP A 132 -31.69 38.53 -2.09
C ASP A 132 -30.76 37.44 -2.66
N THR A 133 -29.47 37.50 -2.30
CA THR A 133 -28.47 36.49 -2.69
C THR A 133 -28.05 35.57 -1.55
N PRO A 134 -27.61 34.32 -1.85
CA PRO A 134 -27.03 33.40 -0.88
C PRO A 134 -25.83 33.96 -0.10
N GLU A 135 -25.04 34.81 -0.75
CA GLU A 135 -23.91 35.53 -0.17
C GLU A 135 -24.40 36.57 0.85
N GLU A 136 -25.40 37.39 0.50
CA GLU A 136 -25.99 38.38 1.41
C GLU A 136 -26.60 37.71 2.65
N ARG A 137 -27.27 36.57 2.48
CA ARG A 137 -27.83 35.81 3.61
C ARG A 137 -26.75 35.21 4.50
N TYR A 138 -25.62 34.81 3.92
CA TYR A 138 -24.44 34.36 4.67
C TYR A 138 -23.83 35.49 5.51
N GLU A 139 -23.67 36.68 4.92
CA GLU A 139 -23.22 37.86 5.66
C GLU A 139 -24.20 38.25 6.77
N ASP A 140 -25.51 38.20 6.51
CA ASP A 140 -26.55 38.49 7.49
C ASP A 140 -26.51 37.51 8.66
N TYR A 141 -26.39 36.21 8.39
CA TYR A 141 -26.20 35.19 9.42
C TYR A 141 -24.97 35.51 10.28
N CYS A 142 -23.81 35.78 9.66
CA CYS A 142 -22.59 36.03 10.41
C CYS A 142 -22.68 37.30 11.26
N ARG A 143 -23.34 38.35 10.76
CA ARG A 143 -23.55 39.61 11.49
C ARG A 143 -24.46 39.45 12.70
N ARG A 144 -25.53 38.66 12.56
CA ARG A 144 -26.54 38.45 13.61
C ARG A 144 -26.22 37.24 14.50
N TRP A 145 -25.17 36.49 14.20
CA TRP A 145 -24.86 35.23 14.87
C TRP A 145 -24.75 35.39 16.39
N GLY A 146 -23.95 36.36 16.85
CA GLY A 146 -23.71 36.57 18.27
C GLY A 146 -24.95 36.99 19.08
N GLU A 147 -25.85 37.77 18.46
CA GLU A 147 -27.00 38.38 19.14
C GLU A 147 -28.27 37.53 19.05
N GLU A 148 -28.49 36.83 17.92
CA GLU A 148 -29.77 36.18 17.62
C GLU A 148 -29.68 34.67 17.43
N PHE A 149 -28.51 34.13 17.06
CA PHE A 149 -28.40 32.72 16.63
C PHE A 149 -27.45 31.87 17.49
N SER A 150 -26.67 32.47 18.38
CA SER A 150 -25.66 31.79 19.21
C SER A 150 -26.30 30.82 20.21
N ASP A 151 -27.40 31.21 20.86
CA ASP A 151 -28.13 30.36 21.80
C ASP A 151 -28.72 29.11 21.10
N ASP A 152 -29.36 29.27 19.94
CA ASP A 152 -29.89 28.14 19.13
C ASP A 152 -28.76 27.26 18.58
N PHE A 153 -27.62 27.85 18.23
CA PHE A 153 -26.43 27.12 17.78
C PHE A 153 -25.90 26.19 18.87
N TYR A 154 -25.68 26.71 20.08
CA TYR A 154 -25.19 25.90 21.20
C TYR A 154 -26.23 24.92 21.73
N ALA A 155 -27.53 25.25 21.62
CA ALA A 155 -28.59 24.28 21.90
C ALA A 155 -28.62 23.14 20.87
N SER A 156 -28.26 23.40 19.61
CA SER A 156 -28.17 22.39 18.56
C SER A 156 -26.91 21.51 18.69
N TYR A 157 -25.86 22.01 19.34
CA TYR A 157 -24.57 21.33 19.51
C TYR A 157 -24.07 21.40 20.95
N PRO A 158 -24.74 20.74 21.91
CA PRO A 158 -24.48 20.86 23.35
C PRO A 158 -23.08 20.40 23.79
N LEU A 159 -22.38 19.58 23.00
CA LEU A 159 -21.01 19.14 23.32
C LEU A 159 -19.94 20.17 22.95
N LEU A 160 -20.25 21.11 22.06
CA LEU A 160 -19.28 22.06 21.52
C LEU A 160 -18.68 23.00 22.60
N PRO A 161 -19.42 23.49 23.61
CA PRO A 161 -18.83 24.25 24.72
C PRO A 161 -17.77 23.48 25.51
N GLY A 162 -18.00 22.18 25.77
CA GLY A 162 -17.02 21.32 26.44
C GLY A 162 -15.77 21.09 25.59
N VAL A 163 -15.95 20.86 24.29
CA VAL A 163 -14.85 20.76 23.31
C VAL A 163 -14.04 22.07 23.28
N HIS A 164 -14.72 23.21 23.29
CA HIS A 164 -14.12 24.53 23.31
C HIS A 164 -13.28 24.73 24.59
N GLY A 165 -13.88 24.57 25.77
CA GLY A 165 -13.21 24.75 27.06
C GLY A 165 -11.94 23.90 27.17
N ARG A 166 -12.03 22.61 26.85
CA ARG A 166 -10.88 21.71 26.83
C ARG A 166 -9.79 22.15 25.86
N THR A 167 -10.16 22.63 24.66
CA THR A 167 -9.19 23.12 23.66
C THR A 167 -8.43 24.33 24.19
N ILE A 168 -9.12 25.24 24.90
CA ILE A 168 -8.54 26.45 25.50
C ILE A 168 -7.60 26.09 26.67
N GLU A 169 -8.04 25.21 27.57
CA GLU A 169 -7.24 24.71 28.69
C GLU A 169 -5.93 24.07 28.22
N GLN A 170 -6.01 23.15 27.25
CA GLN A 170 -4.85 22.49 26.65
C GLN A 170 -3.92 23.49 25.98
N PHE A 171 -4.48 24.51 25.33
CA PHE A 171 -3.69 25.54 24.63
C PHE A 171 -2.88 26.40 25.60
N HIS A 172 -3.48 26.87 26.69
CA HIS A 172 -2.78 27.63 27.73
C HIS A 172 -1.72 26.80 28.44
N ALA A 173 -2.04 25.54 28.78
CA ALA A 173 -1.08 24.62 29.37
C ALA A 173 0.14 24.41 28.45
N MET A 174 -0.09 24.25 27.14
CA MET A 174 0.99 24.12 26.16
C MET A 174 1.89 25.36 26.11
N ILE A 175 1.33 26.58 26.11
CA ILE A 175 2.13 27.82 26.08
C ILE A 175 3.02 27.90 27.33
N ALA A 176 2.46 27.67 28.51
CA ALA A 176 3.20 27.70 29.77
C ALA A 176 4.34 26.66 29.76
N GLU A 177 4.03 25.43 29.33
CA GLU A 177 4.98 24.32 29.27
C GLU A 177 6.15 24.59 28.31
N ILE A 178 5.91 25.21 27.15
CA ILE A 178 6.96 25.58 26.19
C ILE A 178 7.96 26.53 26.87
N PHE A 179 7.49 27.62 27.46
CA PHE A 179 8.37 28.65 28.02
C PHE A 179 9.08 28.19 29.30
N GLU A 180 8.41 27.38 30.13
CA GLU A 180 9.05 26.74 31.29
C GLU A 180 10.23 25.86 30.84
N ARG A 181 10.03 25.05 29.80
CA ARG A 181 11.05 24.13 29.27
C ARG A 181 12.19 24.85 28.55
N VAL A 182 11.90 25.95 27.86
CA VAL A 182 12.93 26.85 27.30
C VAL A 182 13.78 27.42 28.43
N SER A 183 13.15 27.92 29.49
CA SER A 183 13.88 28.47 30.64
C SER A 183 14.74 27.44 31.36
N ALA A 184 14.21 26.22 31.54
CA ALA A 184 14.95 25.13 32.16
C ALA A 184 16.18 24.64 31.36
N ARG A 185 16.32 25.03 30.08
CA ARG A 185 17.38 24.57 29.16
C ARG A 185 18.02 25.72 28.37
N GLU A 186 17.92 26.96 28.86
CA GLU A 186 18.39 28.13 28.12
C GLU A 186 19.88 28.01 27.78
N ASP A 187 20.73 27.67 28.75
CA ASP A 187 22.18 27.52 28.54
C ASP A 187 22.51 26.46 27.48
N ASP A 188 21.81 25.32 27.51
CA ASP A 188 21.99 24.25 26.52
C ASP A 188 21.56 24.72 25.11
N ILE A 189 20.44 25.45 25.02
CA ILE A 189 19.95 26.02 23.75
C ILE A 189 20.96 27.02 23.19
N ARG A 190 21.58 27.83 24.04
CA ARG A 190 22.65 28.77 23.64
C ARG A 190 23.86 28.03 23.09
N GLU A 191 24.28 26.93 23.72
CA GLU A 191 25.36 26.08 23.21
C GLU A 191 24.99 25.46 21.85
N LEU A 192 23.76 24.95 21.70
CA LEU A 192 23.26 24.39 20.45
C LEU A 192 23.30 25.42 19.30
N LEU A 193 22.95 26.68 19.60
CA LEU A 193 23.00 27.81 18.68
C LEU A 193 24.41 28.39 18.50
N ASN A 194 25.42 27.88 19.21
CA ASN A 194 26.80 28.40 19.23
C ASN A 194 26.91 29.89 19.64
N VAL A 195 26.05 30.33 20.56
CA VAL A 195 26.04 31.69 21.09
C VAL A 195 27.13 31.85 22.16
N LYS A 196 27.91 32.93 22.08
CA LYS A 196 29.07 33.18 22.97
C LYS A 196 28.96 34.42 23.84
N ASP A 197 27.99 35.29 23.57
CA ASP A 197 27.68 36.42 24.44
C ASP A 197 26.93 35.97 25.71
N ASP A 198 26.53 36.90 26.56
CA ASP A 198 25.70 36.66 27.75
C ASP A 198 24.27 37.24 27.56
N GLU A 199 23.88 37.61 26.34
CA GLU A 199 22.56 38.22 26.10
C GLU A 199 21.45 37.15 26.17
N PRO A 200 20.40 37.31 26.99
CA PRO A 200 19.31 36.32 27.08
C PRO A 200 18.68 36.00 25.71
N LEU A 201 18.17 34.79 25.56
CA LEU A 201 17.44 34.43 24.34
C LEU A 201 16.20 35.34 24.17
N LYS A 202 15.97 35.81 22.94
CA LYS A 202 14.78 36.62 22.61
C LYS A 202 14.03 36.00 21.46
N LEU A 203 12.78 35.63 21.69
CA LEU A 203 11.94 35.00 20.69
C LEU A 203 11.44 36.05 19.68
N GLU A 204 11.77 35.84 18.41
CA GLU A 204 11.36 36.67 17.27
C GLU A 204 10.06 36.16 16.67
N SER A 205 9.94 34.84 16.51
CA SER A 205 8.77 34.18 15.96
C SER A 205 8.69 32.72 16.43
N PHE A 206 7.53 32.09 16.23
CA PHE A 206 7.42 30.64 16.40
C PHE A 206 6.50 30.03 15.33
N GLY A 207 6.67 28.72 15.09
CA GLY A 207 5.83 27.93 14.20
C GLY A 207 5.28 26.69 14.91
N LEU A 208 3.96 26.47 14.81
CA LEU A 208 3.28 25.30 15.37
C LEU A 208 2.81 24.35 14.24
N PRO A 209 3.17 23.06 14.27
CA PRO A 209 2.61 22.04 13.40
C PRO A 209 1.15 21.74 13.78
N ARG A 210 0.46 21.02 12.90
CA ARG A 210 -0.97 20.71 13.05
C ARG A 210 -1.27 19.52 13.98
N THR A 211 -0.34 18.57 14.11
CA THR A 211 -0.53 17.31 14.86
C THR A 211 -0.38 17.51 16.37
N ARG A 212 -1.24 16.84 17.16
CA ARG A 212 -1.32 16.98 18.62
C ARG A 212 -1.37 15.63 19.31
N TYR A 213 -0.83 15.59 20.53
CA TYR A 213 -0.84 14.43 21.41
C TYR A 213 -0.70 14.87 22.87
N GLY A 214 -1.03 13.97 23.81
CA GLY A 214 -0.63 14.10 25.22
C GLY A 214 -1.15 15.33 25.95
N GLY A 215 -2.40 15.72 25.73
CA GLY A 215 -3.02 16.92 26.29
C GLY A 215 -2.95 18.13 25.37
N GLY A 216 -3.04 17.95 24.05
CA GLY A 216 -3.00 19.05 23.09
C GLY A 216 -1.62 19.66 22.85
N ARG A 217 -0.54 18.98 23.29
CA ARG A 217 0.85 19.36 23.06
C ARG A 217 1.21 19.24 21.59
N ALA A 218 2.14 20.08 21.15
CA ALA A 218 2.71 20.04 19.81
C ALA A 218 4.19 20.44 19.86
N GLY A 219 5.01 19.88 18.96
CA GLY A 219 6.36 20.41 18.72
C GLY A 219 6.29 21.85 18.21
N CYS A 220 7.36 22.63 18.34
CA CYS A 220 7.40 24.02 17.89
C CYS A 220 8.71 24.31 17.18
N LEU A 221 8.67 25.11 16.12
CA LEU A 221 9.85 25.83 15.65
C LEU A 221 9.96 27.12 16.46
N LEU A 222 11.07 27.33 17.15
CA LEU A 222 11.34 28.54 17.93
C LEU A 222 12.45 29.32 17.24
N GLU A 223 12.14 30.55 16.81
CA GLU A 223 13.12 31.45 16.21
C GLU A 223 13.54 32.50 17.25
N PHE A 224 14.75 32.37 17.76
CA PHE A 224 15.38 33.37 18.60
C PHE A 224 16.19 34.35 17.75
N THR A 225 16.52 35.52 18.30
CA THR A 225 17.41 36.50 17.64
C THR A 225 18.77 35.89 17.26
N GLN A 226 19.22 34.88 18.00
CA GLN A 226 20.48 34.18 17.76
C GLN A 226 20.37 33.00 16.78
N GLY A 227 19.16 32.50 16.49
CA GLY A 227 18.94 31.40 15.57
C GLY A 227 17.72 30.54 15.91
N MET A 228 17.51 29.49 15.12
CA MET A 228 16.33 28.62 15.20
C MET A 228 16.63 27.29 15.88
N VAL A 229 15.68 26.83 16.69
CA VAL A 229 15.67 25.47 17.28
C VAL A 229 14.30 24.83 17.12
N VAL A 230 14.28 23.51 17.05
CA VAL A 230 13.05 22.72 17.03
C VAL A 230 12.80 22.17 18.42
N TYR A 231 11.75 22.65 19.08
CA TYR A 231 11.25 22.09 20.31
C TYR A 231 10.33 20.89 20.01
N LYS A 232 10.54 19.78 20.72
CA LYS A 232 9.67 18.61 20.69
C LYS A 232 9.09 18.39 22.08
N SER A 233 7.77 18.35 22.17
CA SER A 233 7.03 18.16 23.43
C SER A 233 6.97 16.70 23.91
N ARG A 234 7.85 15.86 23.36
CA ARG A 234 8.01 14.43 23.64
C ARG A 234 9.48 14.08 23.77
N ASN A 235 9.78 12.90 24.32
CA ASN A 235 11.15 12.39 24.39
C ASN A 235 11.85 12.45 23.02
N VAL A 236 13.08 12.95 23.04
CA VAL A 236 13.98 13.05 21.87
C VAL A 236 15.13 12.05 21.93
N GLU A 237 14.92 10.97 22.71
CA GLU A 237 15.95 9.97 23.00
C GLU A 237 16.39 9.24 21.74
N GLY A 238 15.49 9.01 20.79
CA GLY A 238 15.80 8.40 19.50
C GLY A 238 16.72 9.27 18.63
N GLU A 239 16.45 10.58 18.53
CA GLU A 239 17.32 11.50 17.79
C GLU A 239 18.67 11.68 18.49
N TRP A 240 18.67 11.77 19.83
CA TRP A 240 19.89 11.89 20.61
C TRP A 240 20.78 10.65 20.50
N VAL A 241 20.22 9.44 20.63
CA VAL A 241 21.00 8.20 20.55
C VAL A 241 21.56 8.01 19.15
N PHE A 242 20.80 8.35 18.11
CA PHE A 242 21.29 8.31 16.74
C PHE A 242 22.48 9.25 16.54
N TRP A 243 22.40 10.50 17.02
CA TRP A 243 23.53 11.43 16.99
C TRP A 243 24.76 10.85 17.69
N LYS A 244 24.59 10.24 18.86
CA LYS A 244 25.67 9.61 19.62
C LYS A 244 26.30 8.43 18.88
N ILE A 245 25.48 7.53 18.32
CA ILE A 245 25.92 6.40 17.50
C ILE A 245 26.74 6.90 16.30
N VAL A 246 26.26 7.92 15.57
CA VAL A 246 26.98 8.47 14.41
C VAL A 246 28.36 9.00 14.81
N GLN A 247 28.50 9.66 15.97
CA GLN A 247 29.81 10.10 16.48
C GLN A 247 30.72 8.92 16.84
N ASP A 248 30.19 7.91 17.53
CA ASP A 248 30.96 6.74 17.96
C ASP A 248 31.41 5.91 16.74
N LEU A 249 30.57 5.79 15.70
CA LEU A 249 30.90 5.14 14.44
C LEU A 249 31.96 5.91 13.64
N ALA A 250 31.88 7.23 13.59
CA ALA A 250 32.88 8.06 12.92
C ALA A 250 34.27 7.89 13.54
N ALA A 251 34.36 7.74 14.87
CA ALA A 251 35.61 7.47 15.58
C ALA A 251 36.24 6.11 15.22
N GLN A 252 35.44 5.17 14.70
CA GLN A 252 35.85 3.84 14.25
C GLN A 252 36.11 3.78 12.72
N GLY A 253 36.06 4.93 12.03
CA GLY A 253 36.30 4.99 10.58
C GLY A 253 35.11 4.55 9.73
N ALA A 254 33.89 4.60 10.27
CA ALA A 254 32.68 4.33 9.49
C ALA A 254 32.49 5.35 8.34
N PRO A 255 31.75 4.97 7.28
CA PRO A 255 31.32 5.91 6.26
C PRO A 255 30.61 7.15 6.85
N SER A 256 30.95 8.34 6.34
CA SER A 256 30.42 9.61 6.87
C SER A 256 28.90 9.71 6.74
N MET A 257 28.28 10.26 7.78
CA MET A 257 26.84 10.57 7.87
C MET A 257 26.63 11.82 8.72
N ARG A 258 25.51 12.51 8.47
CA ARG A 258 25.03 13.62 9.29
C ARG A 258 23.91 13.19 10.24
N ALA A 259 24.00 13.67 11.47
CA ALA A 259 22.94 13.60 12.47
C ALA A 259 22.70 14.98 13.08
N ALA A 260 21.44 15.27 13.43
CA ALA A 260 21.09 16.51 14.12
C ALA A 260 21.57 16.48 15.58
N ARG A 261 22.12 17.59 16.07
CA ARG A 261 22.41 17.77 17.51
C ARG A 261 21.11 17.93 18.31
N VAL A 262 21.09 17.35 19.51
CA VAL A 262 19.87 17.26 20.34
C VAL A 262 20.20 17.51 21.82
N ILE A 263 19.35 18.30 22.48
CA ILE A 263 19.32 18.52 23.93
C ILE A 263 18.16 17.71 24.51
N ARG A 264 18.47 16.86 25.50
CA ARG A 264 17.47 16.05 26.20
C ARG A 264 16.87 16.79 27.41
N GLY A 265 15.55 16.84 27.45
CA GLY A 265 14.77 17.18 28.64
C GLY A 265 14.17 15.92 29.29
N ASP A 266 13.38 16.11 30.34
CA ASP A 266 12.59 15.04 30.96
C ASP A 266 11.21 14.98 30.28
N GLY A 267 11.00 14.04 29.38
CA GLY A 267 9.75 13.96 28.58
C GLY A 267 9.70 14.88 27.36
N TYR A 268 10.78 15.60 27.03
CA TYR A 268 10.84 16.59 25.94
C TYR A 268 12.27 16.77 25.39
N GLY A 269 12.45 17.61 24.38
CA GLY A 269 13.79 18.11 24.04
C GLY A 269 13.83 19.17 22.96
N PHE A 270 15.05 19.60 22.65
CA PHE A 270 15.34 20.58 21.61
C PHE A 270 16.32 19.99 20.60
N MET A 271 16.11 20.27 19.32
CA MET A 271 16.95 19.79 18.24
C MET A 271 17.44 20.98 17.41
N GLU A 272 18.65 20.90 16.87
CA GLU A 272 19.12 21.93 15.96
C GLU A 272 18.21 22.03 14.73
N PHE A 273 17.98 23.25 14.25
CA PHE A 273 17.19 23.45 13.05
C PHE A 273 18.00 23.05 11.81
N ILE A 274 17.52 22.03 11.10
CA ILE A 274 18.10 21.61 9.83
C ILE A 274 17.37 22.35 8.70
N LYS A 275 18.08 23.27 8.06
CA LYS A 275 17.56 24.00 6.90
C LYS A 275 17.58 23.10 5.68
N ARG A 276 16.42 22.94 5.03
CA ARG A 276 16.31 22.23 3.76
C ARG A 276 17.14 22.93 2.67
N GLU A 277 17.86 22.14 1.88
CA GLU A 277 18.58 22.60 0.70
C GLU A 277 18.04 21.89 -0.55
N ASP A 278 18.35 22.44 -1.72
CA ASP A 278 18.02 21.81 -3.00
C ASP A 278 18.96 20.62 -3.23
N ALA A 279 18.41 19.42 -3.09
CA ALA A 279 19.10 18.17 -3.35
C ALA A 279 18.67 17.57 -4.68
N ASP A 280 19.62 16.98 -5.39
CA ASP A 280 19.35 16.23 -6.60
C ASP A 280 19.12 14.74 -6.27
N PHE A 281 17.86 14.31 -6.33
CA PHE A 281 17.44 12.92 -6.09
C PHE A 281 17.84 11.94 -7.20
N TYR A 282 18.55 12.42 -8.22
CA TYR A 282 19.16 11.61 -9.29
C TYR A 282 20.70 11.58 -9.20
N ALA A 283 21.31 12.44 -8.38
CA ALA A 283 22.76 12.47 -8.22
C ALA A 283 23.25 11.22 -7.48
N GLU A 284 24.26 10.55 -8.04
CA GLU A 284 24.79 9.30 -7.51
C GLU A 284 25.33 9.46 -6.07
N ASP A 285 26.02 10.56 -5.77
CA ASP A 285 26.59 10.81 -4.45
C ASP A 285 25.51 11.00 -3.38
N PHE A 286 24.46 11.75 -3.69
CA PHE A 286 23.33 11.97 -2.79
C PHE A 286 22.57 10.67 -2.53
N LEU A 287 22.28 9.88 -3.58
CA LEU A 287 21.64 8.58 -3.45
C LEU A 287 22.52 7.57 -2.71
N GLY A 288 23.84 7.60 -2.91
CA GLY A 288 24.79 6.84 -2.12
C GLY A 288 24.77 7.23 -0.64
N ALA A 289 24.67 8.52 -0.32
CA ALA A 289 24.48 8.98 1.06
C ALA A 289 23.14 8.51 1.66
N CYS A 290 22.07 8.54 0.87
CA CYS A 290 20.78 7.97 1.26
C CYS A 290 20.88 6.47 1.56
N GLY A 291 21.58 5.71 0.72
CA GLY A 291 21.81 4.29 0.91
C GLY A 291 22.54 3.99 2.21
N ARG A 292 23.61 4.74 2.52
CA ARG A 292 24.36 4.59 3.78
C ARG A 292 23.48 4.83 5.01
N LEU A 293 22.70 5.92 4.99
CA LEU A 293 21.78 6.24 6.07
C LEU A 293 20.72 5.14 6.24
N ALA A 294 20.14 4.67 5.14
CA ALA A 294 19.13 3.62 5.16
C ALA A 294 19.66 2.29 5.72
N ALA A 295 20.91 1.91 5.41
CA ALA A 295 21.52 0.71 5.98
C ALA A 295 21.73 0.81 7.50
N LEU A 296 22.15 1.98 8.01
CA LEU A 296 22.25 2.17 9.45
C LEU A 296 20.87 2.16 10.12
N LEU A 297 19.88 2.82 9.53
CA LEU A 297 18.51 2.84 10.07
C LEU A 297 17.85 1.44 10.01
N TYR A 298 18.16 0.64 8.99
CA TYR A 298 17.78 -0.78 8.92
C TYR A 298 18.42 -1.57 10.06
N THR A 299 19.73 -1.42 10.27
CA THR A 299 20.49 -2.05 11.36
C THR A 299 19.88 -1.72 12.74
N LEU A 300 19.39 -0.50 12.91
CA LEU A 300 18.76 -0.01 14.14
C LEU A 300 17.24 -0.23 14.18
N GLN A 301 16.69 -1.04 13.27
CA GLN A 301 15.27 -1.37 13.15
C GLN A 301 14.33 -0.14 13.17
N ALA A 302 14.74 0.95 12.51
CA ALA A 302 13.93 2.15 12.44
C ALA A 302 12.70 1.99 11.53
N LYS A 303 11.59 2.57 11.94
CA LYS A 303 10.33 2.66 11.16
C LYS A 303 9.92 4.11 10.92
N ASP A 304 8.93 4.29 10.04
CA ASP A 304 8.30 5.59 9.74
C ASP A 304 9.26 6.65 9.15
N LEU A 305 10.17 6.24 8.28
CA LEU A 305 11.19 7.08 7.62
C LEU A 305 10.65 7.78 6.36
N HIS A 306 9.40 8.24 6.40
CA HIS A 306 8.73 8.87 5.27
C HIS A 306 9.28 10.29 4.98
N ALA A 307 8.93 10.86 3.82
CA ALA A 307 9.50 12.12 3.31
C ALA A 307 9.43 13.35 4.27
N LYS A 308 8.54 13.34 5.28
CA LYS A 308 8.45 14.41 6.28
C LYS A 308 9.43 14.28 7.45
N ASN A 309 10.03 13.10 7.63
CA ASN A 309 10.91 12.78 8.77
C ASN A 309 12.40 12.88 8.40
N LEU A 310 12.70 13.19 7.14
CA LEU A 310 14.06 13.44 6.66
C LEU A 310 14.10 14.77 5.90
N ILE A 311 15.14 15.55 6.14
CA ILE A 311 15.41 16.78 5.40
C ILE A 311 16.57 16.54 4.43
N PRO A 312 16.36 16.75 3.12
CA PRO A 312 17.45 16.67 2.16
C PRO A 312 18.36 17.90 2.29
N LEU A 313 19.67 17.66 2.42
CA LEU A 313 20.72 18.64 2.14
C LEU A 313 21.33 18.34 0.77
N ARG A 314 22.13 19.26 0.23
CA ARG A 314 22.73 19.10 -1.10
C ARG A 314 23.55 17.81 -1.26
N THR A 315 24.18 17.32 -0.21
CA THR A 315 25.09 16.16 -0.25
C THR A 315 24.57 14.92 0.47
N GLU A 316 23.65 15.06 1.43
CA GLU A 316 23.14 13.95 2.23
C GLU A 316 21.78 14.27 2.89
N PRO A 317 20.96 13.26 3.20
CA PRO A 317 19.76 13.45 4.01
C PRO A 317 20.08 13.48 5.51
N VAL A 318 19.30 14.24 6.28
CA VAL A 318 19.35 14.25 7.75
C VAL A 318 18.02 13.78 8.32
N PRO A 319 17.99 12.71 9.12
CA PRO A 319 16.78 12.31 9.84
C PRO A 319 16.48 13.33 10.94
N ILE A 320 15.25 13.83 10.97
CA ILE A 320 14.78 14.82 11.95
C ILE A 320 13.71 14.27 12.88
N ASP A 321 13.18 13.08 12.61
CA ASP A 321 12.27 12.37 13.50
C ASP A 321 12.69 10.90 13.59
N LEU A 322 13.13 10.48 14.77
CA LEU A 322 13.62 9.13 15.04
C LEU A 322 12.98 8.56 16.31
N GLU A 323 11.74 8.95 16.59
CA GLU A 323 10.99 8.42 17.74
C GLU A 323 10.69 6.92 17.63
N THR A 324 10.79 6.34 16.43
CA THR A 324 10.55 4.94 16.07
C THR A 324 11.83 4.19 15.70
N ILE A 325 12.99 4.64 16.19
CA ILE A 325 14.24 3.84 16.14
C ILE A 325 14.16 2.71 17.18
N LEU A 326 14.81 1.56 16.95
CA LEU A 326 14.64 0.34 17.76
C LEU A 326 13.15 0.00 17.96
N HIS A 327 12.38 -0.02 16.87
CA HIS A 327 10.95 -0.30 16.96
C HIS A 327 10.73 -1.80 17.25
N PRO A 328 9.85 -2.17 18.21
CA PRO A 328 9.58 -3.57 18.51
C PRO A 328 8.86 -4.22 17.34
N VAL A 329 9.52 -5.22 16.74
CA VAL A 329 8.99 -5.92 15.57
C VAL A 329 7.97 -6.96 16.02
N HIS A 330 8.22 -7.63 17.16
CA HIS A 330 7.38 -8.73 17.65
C HIS A 330 6.43 -8.24 18.75
N ILE A 331 5.39 -7.51 18.35
CA ILE A 331 4.31 -7.12 19.26
C ILE A 331 3.32 -8.28 19.37
N LEU A 332 3.24 -8.92 20.54
CA LEU A 332 2.34 -10.03 20.79
C LEU A 332 0.90 -9.51 20.94
N THR A 333 -0.04 -10.13 20.25
CA THR A 333 -1.49 -9.86 20.38
C THR A 333 -2.22 -11.18 20.64
N GLU A 334 -3.41 -11.13 21.25
CA GLU A 334 -4.20 -12.32 21.61
C GLU A 334 -4.52 -13.25 20.41
N ASP A 335 -4.48 -12.75 19.16
CA ASP A 335 -4.77 -13.51 17.92
C ASP A 335 -3.55 -14.04 17.16
N ILE A 336 -2.37 -13.47 17.43
CA ILE A 336 -1.13 -13.86 16.75
C ILE A 336 -0.39 -14.77 17.72
N GLN A 337 -0.59 -16.08 17.58
CA GLN A 337 0.39 -17.04 18.08
C GLN A 337 1.76 -16.63 17.55
N SER A 338 2.79 -16.66 18.40
CA SER A 338 4.13 -16.19 18.05
C SER A 338 4.53 -16.74 16.68
N PRO A 339 4.69 -15.88 15.66
CA PRO A 339 5.01 -16.36 14.33
C PRO A 339 6.33 -17.14 14.39
N PRO A 340 6.49 -18.23 13.64
CA PRO A 340 7.70 -19.03 13.69
C PRO A 340 8.94 -18.16 13.46
N GLU A 341 10.04 -18.49 14.13
CA GLU A 341 11.30 -17.78 13.93
C GLU A 341 11.73 -17.88 12.45
N GLY A 342 12.12 -16.73 11.89
CA GLY A 342 12.49 -16.64 10.47
C GLY A 342 11.31 -16.72 9.49
N SER A 343 10.06 -16.67 9.97
CA SER A 343 8.86 -16.54 9.13
C SER A 343 8.93 -15.35 8.20
N VAL A 344 8.25 -15.48 7.06
CA VAL A 344 8.19 -14.43 6.03
C VAL A 344 7.59 -13.13 6.57
N TYR A 345 6.64 -13.22 7.52
CA TYR A 345 5.98 -12.06 8.11
C TYR A 345 6.96 -11.20 8.91
N LEU A 346 7.78 -11.85 9.75
CA LEU A 346 8.82 -11.17 10.53
C LEU A 346 9.91 -10.58 9.63
N ARG A 347 10.29 -11.30 8.57
CA ARG A 347 11.23 -10.80 7.55
C ARG A 347 10.70 -9.55 6.85
N TRP A 348 9.42 -9.57 6.44
CA TRP A 348 8.75 -8.41 5.86
C TRP A 348 8.72 -7.24 6.84
N LEU A 349 8.31 -7.48 8.09
CA LEU A 349 8.28 -6.42 9.12
C LEU A 349 9.66 -5.83 9.37
N ARG A 350 10.76 -6.60 9.30
CA ARG A 350 12.14 -6.11 9.46
C ARG A 350 12.69 -5.44 8.20
N GLY A 351 12.20 -5.83 7.02
CA GLY A 351 12.72 -5.41 5.72
C GLY A 351 12.73 -3.90 5.49
N ILE A 352 13.68 -3.45 4.66
CA ILE A 352 13.85 -2.04 4.29
C ILE A 352 12.63 -1.47 3.59
N ALA A 353 11.85 -2.29 2.87
CA ALA A 353 10.61 -1.88 2.21
C ALA A 353 9.55 -1.37 3.20
N CYS A 354 9.56 -1.85 4.45
CA CYS A 354 8.62 -1.42 5.49
C CYS A 354 9.01 -0.13 6.21
N SER A 355 10.20 0.43 5.91
CA SER A 355 10.70 1.63 6.57
C SER A 355 10.05 2.93 6.08
N ALA A 356 9.46 2.94 4.89
CA ALA A 356 9.05 4.14 4.15
C ALA A 356 10.20 5.08 3.72
N PHE A 357 11.46 4.64 3.77
CA PHE A 357 12.58 5.39 3.18
C PHE A 357 12.54 5.31 1.64
N LEU A 358 12.34 4.09 1.12
CA LEU A 358 12.22 3.79 -0.30
C LEU A 358 10.88 4.29 -0.87
N PRO A 359 10.75 4.43 -2.21
CA PRO A 359 9.45 4.68 -2.85
C PRO A 359 8.39 3.71 -2.31
N THR A 360 7.35 4.25 -1.66
CA THR A 360 6.36 3.51 -0.90
C THR A 360 4.97 3.98 -1.30
N ARG A 361 4.36 3.25 -2.23
CA ARG A 361 3.07 3.60 -2.82
C ARG A 361 1.93 3.14 -1.92
N ARG A 362 1.08 4.07 -1.49
CA ARG A 362 -0.09 3.80 -0.67
C ARG A 362 -1.36 3.91 -1.50
N THR A 363 -2.07 2.80 -1.61
CA THR A 363 -3.36 2.64 -2.31
C THR A 363 -4.51 2.50 -1.32
N ARG A 364 -5.75 2.52 -1.83
CA ARG A 364 -6.93 2.03 -1.10
C ARG A 364 -7.23 0.57 -1.51
N ARG A 365 -8.21 -0.06 -0.84
CA ARG A 365 -8.75 -1.37 -1.25
C ARG A 365 -9.16 -1.38 -2.73
N ASP A 366 -9.83 -0.31 -3.15
CA ASP A 366 -10.05 -0.04 -4.56
C ASP A 366 -8.81 0.69 -5.10
N ILE A 367 -7.95 -0.06 -5.79
CA ILE A 367 -6.66 0.44 -6.26
C ILE A 367 -6.93 1.44 -7.39
N SER A 368 -7.99 1.26 -8.20
CA SER A 368 -8.39 2.15 -9.32
C SER A 368 -8.50 3.64 -8.97
N LEU A 369 -8.65 3.97 -7.68
CA LEU A 369 -8.63 5.32 -7.14
C LEU A 369 -7.25 6.01 -7.19
N GLY A 370 -6.20 5.28 -7.58
CA GLY A 370 -4.82 5.75 -7.67
C GLY A 370 -3.97 5.40 -6.44
N PHE A 371 -2.78 5.98 -6.38
CA PHE A 371 -1.82 5.78 -5.30
C PHE A 371 -1.10 7.08 -4.96
N ARG A 372 -0.61 7.19 -3.71
CA ARG A 372 0.29 8.27 -3.28
C ARG A 372 1.58 7.68 -2.77
N ASP A 373 2.71 8.12 -3.30
CA ASP A 373 4.02 7.74 -2.77
C ASP A 373 4.35 8.60 -1.54
N VAL A 374 4.66 7.95 -0.42
CA VAL A 374 5.03 8.60 0.85
C VAL A 374 6.52 8.47 1.17
N GLY A 375 7.28 7.76 0.34
CA GLY A 375 8.70 7.47 0.51
C GLY A 375 9.58 8.71 0.43
N PHE A 376 10.70 8.73 1.15
CA PHE A 376 11.64 9.85 1.12
C PHE A 376 12.30 10.04 -0.25
N LEU A 377 12.68 8.95 -0.93
CA LEU A 377 13.37 9.02 -2.22
C LEU A 377 12.48 9.52 -3.37
N HIS A 378 11.20 9.78 -3.14
CA HIS A 378 10.21 10.23 -4.12
C HIS A 378 10.19 9.35 -5.39
N GLY A 379 9.25 8.42 -5.46
CA GLY A 379 8.85 7.77 -6.71
C GLY A 379 7.83 8.61 -7.49
N GLU A 380 7.40 8.06 -8.62
CA GLU A 380 6.31 8.62 -9.43
C GLU A 380 5.07 8.90 -8.56
N GLN A 381 4.47 10.08 -8.70
CA GLN A 381 3.27 10.45 -7.96
C GLN A 381 2.04 10.06 -8.76
N GLY A 382 1.21 9.17 -8.21
CA GLY A 382 -0.09 8.83 -8.76
C GLY A 382 -1.20 9.80 -8.35
N THR A 383 -2.42 9.53 -8.83
CA THR A 383 -3.62 10.23 -8.34
C THR A 383 -3.83 9.91 -6.87
N ASN A 384 -4.04 10.93 -6.05
CA ASN A 384 -4.22 10.76 -4.62
C ASN A 384 -5.57 10.05 -4.32
N PRO A 385 -5.57 8.82 -3.78
CA PRO A 385 -6.80 8.07 -3.53
C PRO A 385 -7.52 8.50 -2.25
N PHE A 386 -6.97 9.47 -1.50
CA PHE A 386 -7.48 9.87 -0.20
C PHE A 386 -8.39 11.11 -0.31
N HIS A 387 -9.46 11.12 0.50
CA HIS A 387 -10.47 12.18 0.48
C HIS A 387 -10.22 13.19 1.61
N GLU A 388 -10.54 14.46 1.36
CA GLU A 388 -10.59 15.53 2.35
C GLU A 388 -11.98 16.18 2.40
N VAL A 389 -12.38 16.69 3.56
CA VAL A 389 -13.61 17.46 3.70
C VAL A 389 -13.35 18.88 3.20
N THR A 390 -14.05 19.30 2.16
CA THR A 390 -14.06 20.68 1.65
C THR A 390 -15.45 21.27 1.83
N VAL A 391 -15.54 22.60 1.89
CA VAL A 391 -16.83 23.29 1.88
C VAL A 391 -17.16 23.67 0.44
N ALA A 392 -18.19 23.05 -0.14
CA ALA A 392 -18.76 23.46 -1.42
C ALA A 392 -19.63 24.71 -1.21
N ASN A 393 -19.65 25.59 -2.22
CA ASN A 393 -20.29 26.90 -2.15
C ASN A 393 -19.85 27.68 -0.90
N PRO A 394 -18.54 27.90 -0.69
CA PRO A 394 -18.09 28.68 0.44
C PRO A 394 -18.72 30.09 0.37
N PHE A 395 -18.83 30.75 1.53
CA PHE A 395 -19.39 32.12 1.65
C PHE A 395 -20.87 32.27 1.30
N ARG A 396 -21.65 31.19 1.31
CA ARG A 396 -23.08 31.19 0.98
C ARG A 396 -23.90 30.45 2.03
N ASP A 397 -25.17 30.79 2.14
CA ASP A 397 -26.10 30.12 3.05
C ASP A 397 -26.50 28.70 2.61
N ASP A 398 -26.24 28.38 1.33
CA ASP A 398 -26.36 27.06 0.73
C ASP A 398 -25.03 26.26 0.75
N ALA A 399 -24.06 26.66 1.58
CA ALA A 399 -22.80 25.96 1.78
C ALA A 399 -23.02 24.51 2.25
N VAL A 400 -22.19 23.59 1.75
CA VAL A 400 -22.26 22.18 2.13
C VAL A 400 -20.85 21.63 2.36
N ALA A 401 -20.61 21.05 3.53
CA ALA A 401 -19.41 20.25 3.75
C ALA A 401 -19.50 18.98 2.89
N ARG A 402 -18.65 18.87 1.87
CA ARG A 402 -18.53 17.69 1.01
C ARG A 402 -17.23 16.97 1.32
N ILE A 403 -17.28 15.64 1.25
CA ILE A 403 -16.08 14.83 1.23
C ILE A 403 -15.63 14.81 -0.23
N ASN A 404 -14.71 15.70 -0.58
CA ASN A 404 -14.10 15.73 -1.90
C ASN A 404 -12.83 14.88 -1.90
N ARG A 405 -12.40 14.44 -3.08
CA ARG A 405 -11.01 13.97 -3.26
C ARG A 405 -10.09 15.15 -2.95
N GLU A 406 -8.94 14.91 -2.29
CA GLU A 406 -7.92 15.97 -2.15
C GLU A 406 -7.67 16.51 -3.57
N PRO A 407 -7.82 17.83 -3.83
CA PRO A 407 -7.30 18.38 -5.07
C PRO A 407 -5.83 17.96 -5.15
N SER A 408 -5.35 17.53 -6.32
CA SER A 408 -3.90 17.48 -6.54
C SER A 408 -3.33 18.81 -6.04
N PRO A 409 -2.25 18.81 -5.25
CA PRO A 409 -1.70 20.04 -4.69
C PRO A 409 -1.67 21.12 -5.77
N GLU A 410 -2.23 22.29 -5.48
CA GLU A 410 -2.23 23.44 -6.37
C GLU A 410 -0.81 23.65 -6.86
N ASN A 411 -0.64 23.42 -8.17
CA ASN A 411 0.57 23.51 -8.96
C ASN A 411 1.85 23.05 -8.25
N PRO A 412 2.50 21.97 -8.74
CA PRO A 412 3.94 21.84 -8.51
C PRO A 412 4.58 23.19 -8.83
N THR A 413 5.61 23.60 -8.08
CA THR A 413 6.40 24.76 -8.49
C THR A 413 6.71 24.63 -9.98
N THR A 414 6.83 25.73 -10.71
CA THR A 414 7.08 25.67 -12.16
C THR A 414 8.24 24.71 -12.49
N GLU A 415 9.22 24.57 -11.60
CA GLU A 415 10.31 23.59 -11.69
C GLU A 415 9.88 22.10 -11.52
N ASP A 416 9.00 21.77 -10.57
CA ASP A 416 8.48 20.40 -10.40
C ASP A 416 7.53 20.02 -11.55
N ALA A 417 6.78 21.00 -12.08
CA ALA A 417 5.90 20.79 -13.23
C ALA A 417 6.68 20.67 -14.54
N ASP A 418 7.79 21.40 -14.67
CA ASP A 418 8.69 21.32 -15.82
C ASP A 418 9.55 20.04 -15.77
N ARG A 419 9.99 19.58 -14.59
CA ARG A 419 10.61 18.26 -14.41
C ARG A 419 9.65 17.10 -14.63
N ALA A 420 8.40 17.21 -14.19
CA ALA A 420 7.36 16.21 -14.49
C ALA A 420 6.99 16.20 -15.99
N LYS A 421 7.07 17.34 -16.68
CA LYS A 421 6.94 17.42 -18.15
C LYS A 421 8.16 16.86 -18.88
N GLU A 422 9.38 17.07 -18.38
CA GLU A 422 10.62 16.47 -18.92
C GLU A 422 10.66 14.95 -18.67
N ALA A 423 10.25 14.48 -17.49
CA ALA A 423 10.04 13.06 -17.22
C ALA A 423 8.96 12.46 -18.14
N ASN A 424 7.92 13.23 -18.45
CA ASN A 424 6.90 12.83 -19.42
C ASN A 424 7.34 12.88 -20.89
N ALA A 425 8.44 13.55 -21.21
CA ALA A 425 9.03 13.61 -22.56
C ALA A 425 10.02 12.47 -22.85
N SER A 426 10.41 11.70 -21.83
CA SER A 426 11.32 10.55 -21.96
C SER A 426 10.58 9.27 -22.37
N THR A 427 11.19 8.52 -23.28
CA THR A 427 10.71 7.20 -23.69
C THR A 427 10.67 6.24 -22.49
N PRO A 428 9.81 5.19 -22.49
CA PRO A 428 9.77 4.23 -21.37
C PRO A 428 11.12 3.58 -21.05
N GLU A 429 11.99 3.44 -22.05
CA GLU A 429 13.35 2.91 -21.89
C GLU A 429 14.29 3.90 -21.19
N GLU A 430 14.24 5.18 -21.53
CA GLU A 430 15.01 6.22 -20.82
C GLU A 430 14.61 6.32 -19.35
N ARG A 431 13.31 6.17 -19.04
CA ARG A 431 12.82 6.09 -17.66
C ARG A 431 13.38 4.87 -16.94
N ARG A 432 13.36 3.70 -17.57
CA ARG A 432 13.93 2.46 -17.02
C ARG A 432 15.42 2.63 -16.69
N ILE A 433 16.20 3.19 -17.62
CA ILE A 433 17.64 3.43 -17.44
C ILE A 433 17.89 4.39 -16.27
N SER A 434 17.13 5.49 -16.19
CA SER A 434 17.25 6.48 -15.12
C SER A 434 16.93 5.88 -13.75
N GLU A 435 15.80 5.19 -13.61
CA GLU A 435 15.39 4.57 -12.36
C GLU A 435 16.32 3.40 -11.95
N ALA A 436 16.84 2.63 -12.90
CA ALA A 436 17.86 1.62 -12.63
C ALA A 436 19.18 2.26 -12.15
N ALA A 437 19.58 3.42 -12.69
CA ALA A 437 20.74 4.15 -12.21
C ALA A 437 20.54 4.65 -10.77
N ARG A 438 19.32 5.13 -10.44
CA ARG A 438 18.97 5.53 -9.07
C ARG A 438 19.06 4.35 -8.10
N ALA A 439 18.47 3.21 -8.45
CA ALA A 439 18.53 1.99 -7.65
C ALA A 439 19.97 1.54 -7.40
N ARG A 440 20.82 1.53 -8.44
CA ARG A 440 22.25 1.20 -8.32
C ARG A 440 22.99 2.16 -7.39
N ALA A 441 22.77 3.47 -7.51
CA ALA A 441 23.46 4.45 -6.67
C ALA A 441 23.07 4.29 -5.19
N PHE A 442 21.79 4.08 -4.92
CA PHE A 442 21.30 3.80 -3.57
C PHE A 442 21.86 2.48 -3.02
N GLU A 443 21.79 1.39 -3.81
CA GLU A 443 22.34 0.08 -3.46
C GLU A 443 23.82 0.16 -3.07
N ARG A 444 24.65 0.88 -3.84
CA ARG A 444 26.08 1.04 -3.55
C ARG A 444 26.30 1.61 -2.14
N GLY A 445 25.56 2.66 -1.79
CA GLY A 445 25.62 3.27 -0.46
C GLY A 445 25.13 2.33 0.65
N PHE A 446 24.03 1.63 0.39
CA PHE A 446 23.45 0.67 1.33
C PHE A 446 24.42 -0.47 1.63
N THR A 447 24.92 -1.12 0.58
CA THR A 447 25.90 -2.21 0.65
C THR A 447 27.19 -1.78 1.34
N GLN A 448 27.67 -0.55 1.08
CA GLN A 448 28.88 -0.01 1.73
C GLN A 448 28.74 0.02 3.25
N MET A 449 27.65 0.61 3.76
CA MET A 449 27.45 0.71 5.21
C MET A 449 27.07 -0.65 5.82
N TYR A 450 26.23 -1.44 5.15
CA TYR A 450 25.84 -2.77 5.62
C TYR A 450 27.06 -3.68 5.82
N ARG A 451 27.95 -3.75 4.83
CA ARG A 451 29.18 -4.56 4.93
C ARG A 451 30.12 -4.03 5.99
N TRP A 452 30.23 -2.70 6.13
CA TRP A 452 31.01 -2.11 7.22
C TRP A 452 30.49 -2.55 8.60
N VAL A 453 29.16 -2.55 8.80
CA VAL A 453 28.52 -3.06 10.02
C VAL A 453 28.82 -4.55 10.23
N CYS A 454 28.77 -5.37 9.19
CA CYS A 454 29.10 -6.80 9.30
C CYS A 454 30.56 -7.04 9.68
N GLU A 455 31.50 -6.27 9.10
CA GLU A 455 32.93 -6.34 9.40
C GLU A 455 33.24 -5.88 10.84
N HIS A 456 32.48 -4.91 11.36
CA HIS A 456 32.66 -4.31 12.69
C HIS A 456 31.53 -4.69 13.66
N ARG A 457 30.94 -5.88 13.50
CA ARG A 457 29.73 -6.30 14.21
C ARG A 457 29.84 -6.20 15.74
N GLU A 458 30.96 -6.60 16.30
CA GLU A 458 31.21 -6.53 17.75
C GLU A 458 31.18 -5.08 18.26
N ILE A 459 31.81 -4.16 17.51
CA ILE A 459 31.83 -2.73 17.82
C ILE A 459 30.42 -2.15 17.73
N MET A 460 29.68 -2.47 16.65
CA MET A 460 28.30 -2.00 16.49
C MET A 460 27.40 -2.51 17.62
N THR A 461 27.54 -3.78 18.00
CA THR A 461 26.79 -4.41 19.09
C THR A 461 27.06 -3.71 20.41
N GLU A 462 28.31 -3.39 20.72
CA GLU A 462 28.69 -2.70 21.96
C GLU A 462 28.20 -1.25 21.99
N ILE A 463 28.30 -0.53 20.86
CA ILE A 463 27.77 0.83 20.71
C ILE A 463 26.27 0.85 20.97
N VAL A 464 25.51 -0.09 20.38
CA VAL A 464 24.05 -0.18 20.56
C VAL A 464 23.72 -0.57 22.00
N ARG A 465 24.37 -1.59 22.56
CA ARG A 465 24.15 -2.03 23.95
C ARG A 465 24.39 -0.91 24.96
N THR A 466 25.46 -0.14 24.78
CA THR A 466 25.85 0.94 25.70
C THR A 466 24.92 2.15 25.59
N ASN A 467 24.63 2.59 24.36
CA ASN A 467 23.91 3.85 24.14
C ASN A 467 22.38 3.69 24.16
N CYS A 468 21.85 2.50 23.84
CA CYS A 468 20.41 2.29 23.66
C CYS A 468 19.70 1.64 24.86
N SER A 469 20.39 1.41 25.98
CA SER A 469 19.79 0.82 27.17
C SER A 469 18.90 1.81 27.94
N GLY A 470 17.68 1.39 28.29
CA GLY A 470 16.77 2.14 29.14
C GLY A 470 16.11 3.38 28.51
N LEU A 471 16.12 3.51 27.18
CA LEU A 471 15.46 4.59 26.45
C LEU A 471 13.95 4.35 26.36
N THR A 472 13.18 5.41 26.22
CA THR A 472 11.73 5.40 26.02
C THR A 472 11.40 5.93 24.62
N LEU A 473 10.97 5.02 23.74
CA LEU A 473 10.75 5.30 22.31
C LEU A 473 9.29 5.01 21.93
N ARG A 474 8.85 5.53 20.78
CA ARG A 474 7.47 5.41 20.29
C ARG A 474 7.22 4.04 19.69
N ALA A 475 6.19 3.36 20.19
CA ALA A 475 5.62 2.18 19.55
C ALA A 475 4.51 2.61 18.56
N LEU A 476 4.77 2.53 17.25
CA LEU A 476 3.77 2.82 16.23
C LEU A 476 2.86 1.59 16.01
N LEU A 477 1.73 1.53 16.74
CA LEU A 477 0.79 0.41 16.67
C LEU A 477 -0.25 0.55 15.54
N GLN A 478 -0.51 1.79 15.12
CA GLN A 478 -1.41 2.09 14.02
C GLN A 478 -1.05 3.41 13.33
N SER A 479 -1.37 3.52 12.05
CA SER A 479 -1.19 4.76 11.28
C SER A 479 -2.01 5.91 11.88
N THR A 480 -1.34 7.04 12.11
CA THR A 480 -1.94 8.30 12.59
C THR A 480 -3.09 8.81 11.70
N ARG A 481 -3.11 8.41 10.43
CA ARG A 481 -4.17 8.75 9.46
C ARG A 481 -5.54 8.22 9.90
N PHE A 482 -5.57 7.04 10.52
CA PHE A 482 -6.82 6.46 10.99
C PHE A 482 -7.43 7.31 12.12
N TYR A 483 -6.62 7.65 13.12
CA TYR A 483 -7.07 8.52 14.22
C TYR A 483 -7.44 9.92 13.75
N THR A 484 -6.71 10.47 12.77
CA THR A 484 -7.05 11.76 12.17
C THR A 484 -8.43 11.74 11.52
N ARG A 485 -8.82 10.61 10.90
CA ARG A 485 -10.17 10.45 10.35
C ARG A 485 -11.23 10.39 11.45
N ILE A 486 -10.96 9.68 12.55
CA ILE A 486 -11.88 9.66 13.69
C ILE A 486 -12.05 11.06 14.29
N LEU A 487 -10.96 11.80 14.53
CA LEU A 487 -11.03 13.19 15.02
C LEU A 487 -11.83 14.09 14.06
N LYS A 488 -11.67 13.93 12.74
CA LYS A 488 -12.51 14.61 11.74
C LYS A 488 -13.98 14.19 11.83
N MET A 489 -14.30 12.94 12.19
CA MET A 489 -15.69 12.49 12.38
C MET A 489 -16.29 13.06 13.68
N LEU A 490 -15.50 13.18 14.75
CA LEU A 490 -15.92 13.79 16.02
C LEU A 490 -16.28 15.27 15.87
N SER A 491 -15.75 15.96 14.86
CA SER A 491 -16.15 17.35 14.54
C SER A 491 -17.41 17.47 13.67
N SER A 492 -18.16 16.39 13.47
CA SER A 492 -19.41 16.44 12.72
C SER A 492 -20.54 17.09 13.52
N PRO A 493 -21.47 17.79 12.86
CA PRO A 493 -22.68 18.32 13.50
C PRO A 493 -23.45 17.23 14.26
N GLU A 494 -23.56 16.03 13.69
CA GLU A 494 -24.26 14.90 14.28
C GLU A 494 -23.56 14.38 15.55
N ALA A 495 -22.24 14.31 15.53
CA ALA A 495 -21.45 13.94 16.72
C ALA A 495 -21.58 15.00 17.82
N LEU A 496 -21.48 16.28 17.48
CA LEU A 496 -21.56 17.36 18.47
C LEU A 496 -22.98 17.59 19.01
N ALA A 497 -24.00 17.06 18.32
CA ALA A 497 -25.40 17.09 18.73
C ALA A 497 -25.80 15.95 19.68
N SER A 498 -25.03 14.85 19.74
CA SER A 498 -25.42 13.64 20.48
C SER A 498 -24.23 12.94 21.14
N GLU A 499 -24.30 12.76 22.46
CA GLU A 499 -23.31 12.02 23.26
C GLU A 499 -23.11 10.58 22.78
N ASP A 500 -24.20 9.88 22.47
CA ASP A 500 -24.15 8.49 21.99
C ASP A 500 -23.39 8.40 20.66
N VAL A 501 -23.66 9.31 19.72
CA VAL A 501 -22.97 9.36 18.42
C VAL A 501 -21.50 9.71 18.61
N PHE A 502 -21.20 10.71 19.46
CA PHE A 502 -19.85 11.14 19.77
C PHE A 502 -19.00 10.00 20.35
N ALA A 503 -19.53 9.30 21.36
CA ALA A 503 -18.88 8.15 21.98
C ALA A 503 -18.65 7.02 20.98
N THR A 504 -19.67 6.70 20.17
CA THR A 504 -19.62 5.62 19.20
C THR A 504 -18.57 5.86 18.12
N ILE A 505 -18.40 7.11 17.67
CA ILE A 505 -17.37 7.47 16.70
C ILE A 505 -15.97 7.24 17.27
N ALA A 506 -15.71 7.59 18.53
CA ALA A 506 -14.42 7.32 19.18
C ALA A 506 -14.16 5.81 19.32
N LEU A 507 -15.19 5.04 19.68
CA LEU A 507 -15.14 3.57 19.81
C LEU A 507 -14.86 2.84 18.48
N ARG A 508 -14.91 3.52 17.33
CA ARG A 508 -14.42 2.96 16.06
C ARG A 508 -12.94 2.57 16.11
N ALA A 509 -12.17 3.04 17.10
CA ALA A 509 -10.82 2.51 17.35
C ALA A 509 -10.80 0.98 17.59
N ALA A 510 -11.88 0.40 18.12
CA ALA A 510 -11.99 -1.03 18.34
C ALA A 510 -12.12 -1.85 17.04
N THR A 511 -12.57 -1.25 15.93
CA THR A 511 -12.78 -1.97 14.66
C THR A 511 -11.50 -2.17 13.85
N LEU A 512 -10.34 -1.87 14.43
CA LEU A 512 -9.07 -1.88 13.73
C LEU A 512 -8.49 -3.28 13.50
N SER A 513 -8.72 -4.21 14.43
CA SER A 513 -8.35 -5.62 14.33
C SER A 513 -9.15 -6.46 15.33
N ASN A 514 -9.17 -7.78 15.14
CA ASN A 514 -10.20 -8.61 15.76
C ASN A 514 -10.01 -8.92 17.25
N ASN A 515 -8.78 -9.17 17.72
CA ASN A 515 -8.47 -9.26 19.16
C ASN A 515 -7.43 -8.23 19.60
N ARG A 516 -7.93 -7.05 19.96
CA ARG A 516 -7.13 -5.99 20.61
C ARG A 516 -7.41 -5.99 22.11
N PRO A 517 -6.40 -5.80 22.97
CA PRO A 517 -6.63 -5.62 24.40
C PRO A 517 -7.58 -4.45 24.68
N LEU A 518 -8.48 -4.61 25.65
CA LEU A 518 -9.44 -3.58 26.01
C LEU A 518 -8.75 -2.34 26.58
N GLU A 519 -7.62 -2.52 27.26
CA GLU A 519 -6.79 -1.47 27.81
C GLU A 519 -6.19 -0.60 26.69
N MET A 520 -5.77 -1.21 25.59
CA MET A 520 -5.31 -0.50 24.38
C MET A 520 -6.44 0.32 23.77
N ILE A 521 -7.59 -0.30 23.51
CA ILE A 521 -8.77 0.40 22.97
C ILE A 521 -9.14 1.57 23.89
N GLY A 522 -9.13 1.33 25.20
CA GLY A 522 -9.41 2.34 26.20
C GLY A 522 -8.46 3.53 26.14
N ALA A 523 -7.15 3.29 26.04
CA ALA A 523 -6.15 4.32 25.89
C ALA A 523 -6.30 5.12 24.58
N GLU A 524 -6.68 4.46 23.48
CA GLU A 524 -6.96 5.15 22.20
C GLU A 524 -8.17 6.07 22.31
N VAL A 525 -9.26 5.55 22.87
CA VAL A 525 -10.52 6.30 23.04
C VAL A 525 -10.32 7.49 23.97
N GLU A 526 -9.57 7.33 25.06
CA GLU A 526 -9.22 8.42 25.96
C GLU A 526 -8.43 9.54 25.26
N ALA A 527 -7.41 9.19 24.47
CA ALA A 527 -6.68 10.18 23.69
C ALA A 527 -7.59 10.89 22.68
N LEU A 528 -8.47 10.17 21.99
CA LEU A 528 -9.42 10.74 21.04
C LEU A 528 -10.43 11.69 21.70
N TRP A 529 -10.90 11.38 22.92
CA TRP A 529 -11.75 12.29 23.71
C TRP A 529 -11.01 13.52 24.24
N ARG A 530 -9.68 13.47 24.34
CA ARG A 530 -8.82 14.63 24.57
C ARG A 530 -8.45 15.38 23.27
N PHE A 531 -9.00 14.96 22.13
CA PHE A 531 -8.72 15.50 20.79
C PHE A 531 -7.28 15.30 20.33
N ASP A 532 -6.63 14.28 20.87
CA ASP A 532 -5.26 13.91 20.61
C ASP A 532 -5.17 12.67 19.71
N ILE A 533 -4.06 12.55 18.99
CA ILE A 533 -3.70 11.29 18.35
C ILE A 533 -3.16 10.35 19.43
N PRO A 534 -3.67 9.10 19.54
CA PRO A 534 -3.09 8.09 20.43
C PRO A 534 -1.59 7.93 20.21
N PHE A 535 -0.85 7.95 21.32
CA PHE A 535 0.61 7.87 21.34
C PHE A 535 1.03 6.81 22.36
N PHE A 536 1.76 5.81 21.89
CA PHE A 536 2.23 4.67 22.68
C PHE A 536 3.75 4.64 22.68
N MET A 537 4.30 4.15 23.79
CA MET A 537 5.74 4.08 24.02
C MET A 537 6.12 2.70 24.51
N HIS A 538 7.41 2.39 24.42
CA HIS A 538 8.02 1.24 25.06
C HIS A 538 9.37 1.66 25.64
N ARG A 539 9.81 0.93 26.66
CA ARG A 539 11.21 1.00 27.09
C ARG A 539 12.04 0.04 26.26
N THR A 540 13.25 0.43 25.86
CA THR A 540 14.11 -0.41 25.02
C THR A 540 14.60 -1.67 25.74
N ASP A 541 14.68 -1.62 27.08
CA ASP A 541 15.06 -2.72 27.98
C ASP A 541 13.85 -3.44 28.62
N GLY A 542 12.63 -3.09 28.20
CA GLY A 542 11.39 -3.64 28.73
C GLY A 542 10.56 -4.34 27.67
N SER A 543 9.61 -5.15 28.14
CA SER A 543 8.66 -5.88 27.29
C SER A 543 7.29 -5.23 27.20
N GLU A 544 6.96 -4.28 28.09
CA GLU A 544 5.63 -3.67 28.14
C GLU A 544 5.51 -2.47 27.17
N ILE A 545 4.33 -2.37 26.55
CA ILE A 545 3.92 -1.17 25.82
C ILE A 545 3.03 -0.32 26.74
N ILE A 546 3.32 0.97 26.80
CA ILE A 546 2.66 1.94 27.68
C ILE A 546 2.01 3.06 26.87
N SER A 547 0.96 3.67 27.43
CA SER A 547 0.37 4.91 26.92
C SER A 547 1.30 6.09 27.14
N PHE A 548 1.00 7.23 26.51
CA PHE A 548 1.73 8.48 26.74
C PHE A 548 1.76 8.90 28.22
N ASP A 549 0.73 8.56 28.99
CA ASP A 549 0.62 8.84 30.42
C ASP A 549 1.36 7.79 31.29
N GLY A 550 2.04 6.80 30.68
CA GLY A 550 2.85 5.80 31.37
C GLY A 550 2.11 4.55 31.85
N HIS A 551 0.86 4.34 31.44
CA HIS A 551 0.06 3.19 31.86
C HIS A 551 0.21 2.03 30.86
N ALA A 552 0.41 0.80 31.35
CA ALA A 552 0.44 -0.39 30.50
C ALA A 552 -0.89 -0.59 29.76
N ILE A 553 -0.82 -1.00 28.49
CA ILE A 553 -1.99 -1.11 27.60
C ILE A 553 -2.35 -2.57 27.24
N GLY A 554 -1.87 -3.53 28.02
CA GLY A 554 -2.15 -4.96 27.81
C GLY A 554 -1.44 -5.60 26.61
N LEU A 555 -0.44 -4.92 26.03
CA LEU A 555 0.42 -5.47 24.98
C LEU A 555 1.84 -5.67 25.50
N THR A 556 2.44 -6.79 25.09
CA THR A 556 3.80 -7.17 25.44
C THR A 556 4.62 -7.53 24.21
N ILE A 557 5.93 -7.38 24.35
CA ILE A 557 6.97 -7.81 23.42
C ILE A 557 7.62 -9.06 24.02
N ASP A 558 8.10 -9.99 23.19
CA ASP A 558 8.61 -11.29 23.65
C ASP A 558 9.87 -11.15 24.54
N SER A 559 10.81 -10.29 24.15
CA SER A 559 12.02 -9.97 24.92
C SER A 559 12.08 -8.48 25.24
N SER A 560 12.76 -7.71 24.40
CA SER A 560 12.86 -6.26 24.44
C SER A 560 13.27 -5.76 23.06
N ALA A 561 12.95 -4.50 22.75
CA ALA A 561 13.35 -3.94 21.45
C ALA A 561 14.88 -3.82 21.29
N LEU A 562 15.60 -3.66 22.40
CA LEU A 562 17.07 -3.69 22.40
C LEU A 562 17.59 -5.08 22.04
N ASP A 563 17.09 -6.13 22.69
CA ASP A 563 17.53 -7.50 22.41
C ASP A 563 17.17 -7.92 20.98
N GLU A 564 15.96 -7.61 20.50
CA GLU A 564 15.56 -7.82 19.10
C GLU A 564 16.50 -7.12 18.09
N THR A 565 16.96 -5.91 18.43
CA THR A 565 17.92 -5.17 17.59
C THR A 565 19.31 -5.81 17.63
N LEU A 566 19.77 -6.27 18.79
CA LEU A 566 21.06 -6.95 18.93
C LEU A 566 21.07 -8.30 18.20
N ASP A 567 19.99 -9.07 18.29
CA ASP A 567 19.81 -10.33 17.56
C ASP A 567 19.77 -10.07 16.05
N HIS A 568 19.14 -8.98 15.62
CA HIS A 568 19.16 -8.57 14.23
C HIS A 568 20.56 -8.23 13.73
N ILE A 569 21.34 -7.45 14.48
CA ILE A 569 22.75 -7.15 14.17
C ILE A 569 23.57 -8.45 14.08
N ALA A 570 23.31 -9.41 14.98
CA ALA A 570 23.98 -10.70 14.98
C ALA A 570 23.65 -11.54 13.73
N ALA A 571 22.42 -11.43 13.23
CA ALA A 571 21.91 -12.16 12.07
C ALA A 571 22.25 -11.52 10.71
N LEU A 572 22.86 -10.33 10.67
CA LEU A 572 23.24 -9.69 9.41
C LEU A 572 24.32 -10.49 8.68
N ASP A 573 24.01 -10.98 7.49
CA ASP A 573 24.92 -11.70 6.60
C ASP A 573 24.70 -11.32 5.11
N GLU A 574 25.42 -11.97 4.20
CA GLU A 574 25.28 -11.71 2.75
C GLU A 574 23.95 -12.21 2.18
N ALA A 575 23.31 -13.22 2.79
CA ALA A 575 22.00 -13.69 2.36
C ALA A 575 20.91 -12.67 2.69
N ASN A 576 20.96 -12.09 3.89
CA ASN A 576 20.10 -10.98 4.28
C ASN A 576 20.37 -9.72 3.45
N LEU A 577 21.63 -9.43 3.12
CA LEU A 577 21.97 -8.32 2.23
C LEU A 577 21.33 -8.48 0.86
N GLU A 578 21.45 -9.66 0.23
CA GLU A 578 20.82 -9.90 -1.07
C GLU A 578 19.29 -9.75 -0.99
N GLU A 579 18.65 -10.23 0.09
CA GLU A 579 17.23 -10.01 0.34
C GLU A 579 16.87 -8.51 0.39
N GLN A 580 17.66 -7.70 1.11
CA GLN A 580 17.43 -6.24 1.17
C GLN A 580 17.68 -5.55 -0.16
N ILE A 581 18.69 -5.99 -0.93
CA ILE A 581 18.94 -5.48 -2.27
C ILE A 581 17.75 -5.77 -3.18
N GLN A 582 17.18 -6.98 -3.15
CA GLN A 582 15.97 -7.31 -3.92
C GLN A 582 14.80 -6.38 -3.55
N GLN A 583 14.60 -6.09 -2.25
CA GLN A 583 13.58 -5.14 -1.80
C GLN A 583 13.85 -3.70 -2.28
N ILE A 584 15.11 -3.26 -2.29
CA ILE A 584 15.52 -1.96 -2.81
C ILE A 584 15.14 -1.85 -4.29
N TRP A 585 15.57 -2.80 -5.12
CA TRP A 585 15.27 -2.80 -6.54
C TRP A 585 13.76 -2.87 -6.81
N SER A 586 13.03 -3.66 -6.03
CA SER A 586 11.58 -3.76 -6.09
C SER A 586 10.88 -2.40 -5.92
N ALA A 587 11.37 -1.53 -5.04
CA ALA A 587 10.76 -0.22 -4.82
C ALA A 587 10.90 0.72 -6.05
N PHE A 588 12.00 0.60 -6.80
CA PHE A 588 12.29 1.39 -8.00
C PHE A 588 11.69 0.80 -9.29
N VAL A 589 11.13 -0.41 -9.26
CA VAL A 589 10.76 -1.18 -10.46
C VAL A 589 9.41 -0.79 -11.08
N SER A 590 8.49 -0.25 -10.29
CA SER A 590 7.11 0.05 -10.71
C SER A 590 6.99 0.98 -11.94
N PRO A 591 7.89 1.95 -12.20
CA PRO A 591 7.86 2.74 -13.43
C PRO A 591 8.34 1.98 -14.68
N TYR A 592 8.86 0.76 -14.57
CA TYR A 592 9.48 0.07 -15.70
C TYR A 592 8.42 -0.38 -16.72
N PRO A 593 8.66 -0.18 -18.03
CA PRO A 593 7.74 -0.63 -19.05
C PRO A 593 7.53 -2.15 -19.00
N PRO A 594 6.33 -2.64 -19.33
CA PRO A 594 6.05 -4.07 -19.44
C PRO A 594 6.87 -4.78 -20.52
N ASP A 595 7.25 -4.06 -21.57
CA ASP A 595 7.60 -4.65 -22.86
C ASP A 595 8.90 -4.06 -23.41
N ARG A 596 9.76 -4.96 -23.91
CA ARG A 596 11.01 -4.75 -24.68
C ARG A 596 12.31 -4.78 -23.88
N ILE A 597 12.76 -6.01 -23.57
CA ILE A 597 14.14 -6.25 -23.10
C ILE A 597 14.97 -6.95 -24.16
N LEU A 598 14.35 -7.78 -25.01
CA LEU A 598 15.06 -8.63 -25.96
C LEU A 598 15.24 -8.01 -27.37
N ALA A 599 14.68 -6.83 -27.63
CA ALA A 599 14.72 -6.21 -28.97
C ALA A 599 16.12 -5.75 -29.41
N ASP A 600 17.00 -5.41 -28.45
CA ASP A 600 18.38 -4.97 -28.71
C ASP A 600 19.42 -6.11 -28.71
N VAL A 601 18.99 -7.36 -28.44
CA VAL A 601 19.84 -8.53 -28.69
C VAL A 601 19.86 -8.76 -30.20
N THR A 602 20.94 -8.29 -30.84
CA THR A 602 21.14 -8.29 -32.28
C THR A 602 20.80 -9.61 -32.96
N ALA A 603 20.26 -9.51 -34.18
CA ALA A 603 19.82 -10.60 -35.06
C ALA A 603 20.92 -11.62 -35.48
N GLU A 604 22.09 -11.63 -34.85
CA GLU A 604 23.24 -12.46 -35.23
C GLU A 604 23.51 -13.68 -34.34
N LEU A 605 22.69 -13.96 -33.32
CA LEU A 605 22.99 -15.02 -32.34
C LEU A 605 22.08 -16.26 -32.37
N LEU A 606 21.36 -16.47 -33.48
CA LEU A 606 20.73 -17.77 -33.76
C LEU A 606 21.80 -18.79 -34.17
N SER A 607 22.48 -19.40 -33.19
CA SER A 607 23.30 -20.58 -33.47
C SER A 607 23.24 -21.61 -32.34
N ASN A 608 22.70 -22.77 -32.70
CA ASN A 608 22.74 -24.09 -32.06
C ASN A 608 22.31 -24.18 -30.60
N ARG A 609 21.47 -25.17 -30.31
CA ARG A 609 21.26 -25.78 -28.99
C ARG A 609 22.60 -25.87 -28.24
N GLN A 610 22.93 -24.89 -27.41
CA GLN A 610 24.07 -25.00 -26.51
C GLN A 610 23.66 -25.95 -25.40
N ASN A 611 23.86 -27.25 -25.65
CA ASN A 611 23.92 -28.34 -24.68
C ASN A 611 22.78 -28.37 -23.64
N VAL A 612 21.90 -29.37 -23.67
CA VAL A 612 20.85 -29.65 -22.66
C VAL A 612 21.38 -29.52 -21.21
N GLN A 613 22.67 -29.76 -21.02
CA GLN A 613 23.39 -29.50 -19.77
C GLN A 613 23.26 -28.05 -19.25
N HIS A 614 23.42 -27.03 -20.08
CA HIS A 614 23.32 -25.63 -19.63
C HIS A 614 21.88 -25.24 -19.26
N GLU A 615 20.87 -25.80 -19.92
CA GLU A 615 19.47 -25.61 -19.55
C GLU A 615 19.17 -26.24 -18.19
N ARG A 616 19.72 -27.43 -17.93
CA ARG A 616 19.64 -28.08 -16.62
C ARG A 616 20.31 -27.25 -15.53
N GLU A 617 21.52 -26.73 -15.78
CA GLU A 617 22.22 -25.85 -14.85
C GLU A 617 21.46 -24.54 -14.57
N LEU A 618 20.76 -24.00 -15.57
CA LEU A 618 19.90 -22.84 -15.38
C LEU A 618 18.64 -23.18 -14.56
N CYS A 619 17.98 -24.31 -14.84
CA CYS A 619 16.86 -24.77 -14.03
C CYS A 619 17.27 -24.96 -12.57
N GLU A 620 18.42 -25.59 -12.35
CA GLU A 620 19.01 -25.81 -11.03
C GLU A 620 19.26 -24.48 -10.32
N SER A 621 19.89 -23.50 -10.99
CA SER A 621 20.13 -22.16 -10.44
C SER A 621 18.84 -21.43 -10.01
N ILE A 622 17.76 -21.50 -10.81
CA ILE A 622 16.48 -20.87 -10.47
C ILE A 622 15.79 -21.63 -9.32
N ALA A 623 15.79 -22.97 -9.36
CA ALA A 623 15.17 -23.80 -8.32
C ALA A 623 15.91 -23.70 -6.97
N ASP A 624 17.24 -23.58 -6.98
CA ASP A 624 18.05 -23.33 -5.80
C ASP A 624 17.71 -21.96 -5.19
N ARG A 625 17.55 -20.92 -6.00
CA ARG A 625 17.15 -19.58 -5.54
C ARG A 625 15.76 -19.59 -4.90
N LEU A 626 14.79 -20.27 -5.52
CA LEU A 626 13.45 -20.43 -4.96
C LEU A 626 13.46 -21.24 -3.66
N THR A 627 14.31 -22.27 -3.57
CA THR A 627 14.44 -23.09 -2.36
C THR A 627 15.09 -22.33 -1.21
N ALA A 628 16.13 -21.54 -1.50
CA ALA A 628 16.86 -20.77 -0.49
C ALA A 628 16.03 -19.62 0.11
N THR A 629 15.04 -19.10 -0.62
CA THR A 629 14.20 -17.96 -0.22
C THR A 629 12.81 -18.36 0.26
N ASN A 630 12.54 -19.66 0.41
CA ASN A 630 11.28 -20.19 0.94
C ASN A 630 11.32 -20.16 2.48
N HIS A 631 10.34 -19.49 3.10
CA HIS A 631 10.27 -19.25 4.53
C HIS A 631 8.94 -19.71 5.14
N PRO A 632 8.89 -20.03 6.45
CA PRO A 632 7.64 -20.36 7.13
C PRO A 632 6.58 -19.26 6.99
N GLY A 633 5.31 -19.68 6.98
CA GLY A 633 4.14 -18.79 6.99
C GLY A 633 3.96 -18.03 8.32
N GLY A 634 2.77 -17.44 8.51
CA GLY A 634 2.47 -16.66 9.71
C GLY A 634 2.32 -17.50 10.98
N ARG A 635 1.87 -18.75 10.83
CA ARG A 635 1.69 -19.76 11.88
C ARG A 635 2.47 -21.03 11.57
N GLU A 636 2.67 -21.89 12.57
CA GLU A 636 3.38 -23.17 12.37
C GLU A 636 2.67 -24.08 11.35
N GLU A 637 1.34 -24.04 11.32
CA GLU A 637 0.51 -24.81 10.39
C GLU A 637 0.38 -24.18 9.00
N ASP A 638 0.78 -22.92 8.81
CA ASP A 638 0.63 -22.23 7.54
C ASP A 638 1.62 -22.77 6.48
N ALA A 639 1.21 -22.71 5.22
CA ALA A 639 2.08 -23.00 4.09
C ALA A 639 3.31 -22.07 4.09
N TRP A 640 4.47 -22.64 3.79
CA TRP A 640 5.66 -21.83 3.54
C TRP A 640 5.47 -20.99 2.28
N THR A 641 6.08 -19.81 2.24
CA THR A 641 5.90 -18.85 1.16
C THR A 641 7.14 -17.97 0.97
N TRP A 642 7.04 -16.98 0.09
CA TRP A 642 8.10 -16.05 -0.27
C TRP A 642 7.71 -14.60 0.01
N LEU A 643 8.74 -13.76 0.13
CA LEU A 643 8.61 -12.31 0.13
C LEU A 643 9.13 -11.79 -1.22
N ALA A 644 8.25 -11.18 -2.01
CA ALA A 644 8.62 -10.72 -3.35
C ALA A 644 7.72 -9.60 -3.85
N PRO A 645 8.16 -8.82 -4.84
CA PRO A 645 7.29 -7.87 -5.50
C PRO A 645 6.18 -8.58 -6.28
N THR A 646 4.93 -8.20 -6.04
CA THR A 646 3.77 -8.67 -6.77
C THR A 646 3.27 -7.57 -7.72
N PRO A 647 2.94 -7.88 -8.99
CA PRO A 647 2.16 -6.97 -9.82
C PRO A 647 0.78 -6.73 -9.19
N GLY A 648 0.32 -5.49 -9.17
CA GLY A 648 -1.11 -5.22 -8.92
C GLY A 648 -2.01 -5.95 -9.94
N LEU A 649 -3.25 -6.25 -9.55
CA LEU A 649 -4.24 -6.91 -10.42
C LEU A 649 -4.39 -6.13 -11.74
N TRP A 650 -4.09 -6.79 -12.87
CA TRP A 650 -4.05 -6.20 -14.22
C TRP A 650 -5.34 -5.49 -14.64
N GLN A 651 -6.48 -5.89 -14.07
CA GLN A 651 -7.76 -5.27 -14.36
C GLN A 651 -7.82 -3.77 -13.99
N GLN A 652 -6.95 -3.28 -13.10
CA GLN A 652 -7.04 -1.93 -12.53
C GLN A 652 -6.00 -0.93 -13.07
N HIS A 653 -5.25 -1.26 -14.13
CA HIS A 653 -4.33 -0.34 -14.85
C HIS A 653 -3.33 0.44 -13.96
N LEU A 654 -2.99 -0.11 -12.80
CA LEU A 654 -2.00 0.50 -11.91
C LEU A 654 -0.77 -0.38 -11.97
N SER A 655 0.24 0.11 -12.68
CA SER A 655 1.60 -0.45 -12.81
C SER A 655 2.37 -0.50 -11.47
N VAL A 656 1.67 -0.58 -10.35
CA VAL A 656 2.24 -0.58 -9.01
C VAL A 656 2.69 -1.99 -8.65
N TRP A 657 3.98 -2.11 -8.35
CA TRP A 657 4.59 -3.32 -7.81
C TRP A 657 4.98 -3.04 -6.36
N ASN A 658 4.47 -3.85 -5.44
CA ASN A 658 4.78 -3.75 -4.02
C ASN A 658 5.39 -5.07 -3.54
N THR A 659 6.37 -4.98 -2.64
CA THR A 659 6.91 -6.16 -1.96
C THR A 659 5.91 -6.67 -0.93
N GLU A 660 5.40 -7.88 -1.14
CA GLU A 660 4.35 -8.49 -0.35
C GLU A 660 4.69 -9.96 -0.01
N VAL A 661 4.07 -10.46 1.06
CA VAL A 661 4.05 -11.89 1.35
C VAL A 661 3.15 -12.57 0.34
N LEU A 662 3.66 -13.55 -0.41
CA LEU A 662 2.88 -14.18 -1.47
C LEU A 662 1.71 -14.99 -0.91
N GLY A 663 0.55 -14.80 -1.53
CA GLY A 663 -0.67 -15.58 -1.24
C GLY A 663 -0.57 -17.02 -1.72
N ILE A 664 -1.68 -17.76 -1.65
CA ILE A 664 -1.76 -19.16 -2.10
C ILE A 664 -2.25 -19.31 -3.55
N ASP A 665 -2.22 -18.24 -4.33
CA ASP A 665 -2.69 -18.22 -5.71
C ASP A 665 -1.67 -18.76 -6.73
N LEU A 666 -2.17 -19.12 -7.92
CA LEU A 666 -1.36 -19.61 -9.03
C LEU A 666 -0.62 -18.48 -9.73
N TYR A 667 -1.22 -17.29 -9.85
CA TYR A 667 -0.71 -16.23 -10.72
C TYR A 667 0.57 -15.58 -10.15
N THR A 668 0.45 -14.96 -8.99
CA THR A 668 1.54 -14.31 -8.23
C THR A 668 2.00 -15.12 -7.02
N GLY A 669 1.20 -16.07 -6.57
CA GLY A 669 1.33 -16.71 -5.27
C GLY A 669 2.29 -17.90 -5.20
N SER A 670 2.35 -18.45 -4.00
CA SER A 670 3.21 -19.55 -3.58
C SER A 670 2.90 -20.87 -4.30
N THR A 671 1.64 -21.13 -4.68
CA THR A 671 1.27 -22.38 -5.35
C THR A 671 1.79 -22.43 -6.79
N GLY A 672 1.87 -21.28 -7.47
CA GLY A 672 2.53 -21.18 -8.76
C GLY A 672 4.03 -21.48 -8.69
N ALA A 673 4.74 -20.92 -7.70
CA ALA A 673 6.15 -21.23 -7.48
C ALA A 673 6.37 -22.71 -7.12
N ALA A 674 5.50 -23.27 -6.27
CA ALA A 674 5.53 -24.69 -5.92
C ALA A 674 5.31 -25.60 -7.14
N LEU A 675 4.40 -25.25 -8.06
CA LEU A 675 4.19 -25.97 -9.31
C LEU A 675 5.49 -26.06 -10.12
N ALA A 676 6.17 -24.93 -10.33
CA ALA A 676 7.44 -24.90 -11.04
C ALA A 676 8.51 -25.77 -10.36
N LEU A 677 8.57 -25.76 -9.02
CA LEU A 677 9.46 -26.63 -8.25
C LEU A 677 9.12 -28.11 -8.40
N THR A 678 7.84 -28.51 -8.47
CA THR A 678 7.49 -29.92 -8.73
C THR A 678 7.96 -30.39 -10.11
N GLN A 679 7.88 -29.52 -11.11
CA GLN A 679 8.34 -29.83 -12.47
C GLN A 679 9.87 -29.91 -12.52
N ALA A 680 10.56 -28.98 -11.85
CA ALA A 680 12.02 -29.01 -11.72
C ALA A 680 12.50 -30.24 -10.93
N ALA A 681 11.80 -30.63 -9.86
CA ALA A 681 12.10 -31.81 -9.06
C ALA A 681 12.00 -33.09 -9.89
N ARG A 682 10.97 -33.22 -10.72
CA ARG A 682 10.82 -34.34 -11.65
C ARG A 682 11.94 -34.38 -12.69
N MET A 683 12.31 -33.23 -13.26
CA MET A 683 13.34 -33.14 -14.30
C MET A 683 14.77 -33.38 -13.77
N LEU A 684 15.09 -32.83 -12.58
CA LEU A 684 16.44 -32.85 -11.99
C LEU A 684 16.65 -33.99 -10.99
N GLU A 685 15.59 -34.70 -10.62
CA GLU A 685 15.58 -35.79 -9.63
C GLU A 685 16.20 -35.38 -8.26
N LYS A 686 16.05 -34.11 -7.88
CA LYS A 686 16.58 -33.58 -6.61
C LYS A 686 15.53 -33.58 -5.49
N PRO A 687 15.81 -34.21 -4.33
CA PRO A 687 14.86 -34.31 -3.23
C PRO A 687 14.57 -32.97 -2.55
N GLU A 688 15.52 -32.02 -2.59
CA GLU A 688 15.38 -30.70 -1.98
C GLU A 688 14.21 -29.92 -2.58
N TYR A 689 14.06 -29.95 -3.92
CA TYR A 689 12.96 -29.27 -4.62
C TYR A 689 11.61 -29.91 -4.32
N THR A 690 11.58 -31.25 -4.19
CA THR A 690 10.39 -31.97 -3.74
C THR A 690 9.99 -31.54 -2.33
N GLN A 691 10.96 -31.43 -1.42
CA GLN A 691 10.71 -31.01 -0.05
C GLN A 691 10.18 -29.57 0.01
N THR A 692 10.77 -28.64 -0.72
CA THR A 692 10.31 -27.24 -0.79
C THR A 692 8.88 -27.15 -1.34
N ALA A 693 8.59 -27.84 -2.45
CA ALA A 693 7.23 -27.84 -3.01
C ALA A 693 6.21 -28.42 -2.01
N ARG A 694 6.58 -29.47 -1.27
CA ARG A 694 5.73 -30.08 -0.23
C ARG A 694 5.48 -29.16 0.97
N ARG A 695 6.46 -28.34 1.39
CA ARG A 695 6.25 -27.34 2.45
C ARG A 695 5.17 -26.30 2.11
N VAL A 696 4.91 -26.09 0.82
CA VAL A 696 3.81 -25.23 0.35
C VAL A 696 2.52 -26.04 0.19
N LEU A 697 2.57 -27.19 -0.48
CA LEU A 697 1.37 -27.91 -0.92
C LEU A 697 0.75 -28.84 0.13
N ASP A 698 1.55 -29.41 1.05
CA ASP A 698 1.03 -30.34 2.07
C ASP A 698 0.05 -29.63 3.03
N PRO A 699 0.33 -28.42 3.58
CA PRO A 699 -0.64 -27.70 4.41
C PRO A 699 -1.93 -27.36 3.66
N ILE A 700 -1.82 -26.94 2.39
CA ILE A 700 -2.99 -26.66 1.54
C ILE A 700 -3.84 -27.93 1.36
N ALA A 701 -3.22 -29.07 1.07
CA ALA A 701 -3.93 -30.34 0.96
C ALA A 701 -4.59 -30.75 2.30
N GLN A 702 -3.92 -30.53 3.43
CA GLN A 702 -4.49 -30.78 4.76
C GLN A 702 -5.72 -29.93 5.03
N ASP A 703 -5.69 -28.65 4.72
CA ASP A 703 -6.85 -27.75 4.87
C ASP A 703 -8.02 -28.18 3.97
N VAL A 704 -7.74 -28.65 2.75
CA VAL A 704 -8.75 -29.25 1.87
C VAL A 704 -9.39 -30.48 2.50
N PHE A 705 -8.58 -31.40 3.05
CA PHE A 705 -9.12 -32.60 3.70
C PHE A 705 -9.89 -32.27 4.98
N ALA A 706 -9.50 -31.22 5.71
CA ALA A 706 -10.16 -30.74 6.92
C ALA A 706 -11.39 -29.84 6.64
N ASP A 707 -11.76 -29.62 5.38
CA ASP A 707 -12.86 -28.73 4.97
C ASP A 707 -12.70 -27.29 5.49
N ARG A 708 -11.46 -26.85 5.67
CA ARG A 708 -11.13 -25.47 6.04
C ARG A 708 -11.21 -24.57 4.81
N LEU A 709 -11.74 -23.36 5.03
CA LEU A 709 -11.84 -22.35 3.99
C LEU A 709 -10.51 -21.62 3.84
N PHE A 710 -10.15 -21.36 2.58
CA PHE A 710 -9.01 -20.51 2.28
C PHE A 710 -9.37 -19.04 2.48
N SER A 711 -8.38 -18.24 2.89
CA SER A 711 -8.53 -16.79 3.01
C SER A 711 -8.42 -16.10 1.63
N ILE A 712 -9.35 -16.42 0.73
CA ILE A 712 -9.43 -15.85 -0.64
C ILE A 712 -10.66 -14.93 -0.70
N PRO A 713 -10.56 -13.72 -1.29
CA PRO A 713 -11.71 -12.85 -1.48
C PRO A 713 -12.85 -13.55 -2.25
N PRO A 714 -14.12 -13.38 -1.85
CA PRO A 714 -15.26 -14.02 -2.52
C PRO A 714 -15.33 -13.74 -4.02
N GLU A 715 -14.90 -12.55 -4.45
CA GLU A 715 -14.98 -12.08 -5.84
C GLU A 715 -14.02 -12.83 -6.78
N THR A 716 -12.89 -13.33 -6.25
CA THR A 716 -11.87 -14.05 -7.02
C THR A 716 -11.81 -15.55 -6.67
N CYS A 717 -12.64 -16.00 -5.73
CA CYS A 717 -12.57 -17.34 -5.14
C CYS A 717 -12.67 -18.46 -6.18
N ASP A 718 -13.46 -18.29 -7.24
CA ASP A 718 -13.66 -19.33 -8.25
C ASP A 718 -12.61 -19.29 -9.39
N GLY A 719 -11.84 -18.21 -9.52
CA GLY A 719 -10.91 -17.98 -10.63
C GLY A 719 -9.73 -18.97 -10.70
N ILE A 720 -9.05 -18.98 -11.84
CA ILE A 720 -7.80 -19.73 -12.09
C ILE A 720 -6.60 -18.98 -11.53
N SER A 721 -6.56 -17.66 -11.71
CA SER A 721 -5.43 -16.81 -11.31
C SER A 721 -5.25 -16.79 -9.80
N CYS A 722 -6.27 -16.31 -9.08
CA CYS A 722 -6.28 -16.00 -7.65
C CYS A 722 -7.28 -16.84 -6.85
N GLY A 723 -7.82 -17.91 -7.44
CA GLY A 723 -8.91 -18.69 -6.87
C GLY A 723 -8.60 -20.17 -6.70
N GLU A 724 -9.60 -20.89 -6.19
CA GLU A 724 -9.55 -22.31 -5.86
C GLU A 724 -9.37 -23.20 -7.09
N THR A 725 -9.81 -22.75 -8.28
CA THR A 725 -9.60 -23.50 -9.51
C THR A 725 -8.12 -23.60 -9.87
N GLY A 726 -7.35 -22.53 -9.65
CA GLY A 726 -5.90 -22.54 -9.79
C GLY A 726 -5.23 -23.51 -8.83
N ILE A 727 -5.68 -23.54 -7.57
CA ILE A 727 -5.19 -24.48 -6.55
C ILE A 727 -5.47 -25.92 -6.95
N ALA A 728 -6.68 -26.24 -7.40
CA ALA A 728 -7.04 -27.58 -7.90
C ALA A 728 -6.12 -28.01 -9.05
N PHE A 729 -5.84 -27.11 -9.99
CA PHE A 729 -4.92 -27.36 -11.10
C PHE A 729 -3.50 -27.65 -10.63
N VAL A 730 -2.96 -26.86 -9.70
CA VAL A 730 -1.61 -27.07 -9.14
C VAL A 730 -1.52 -28.41 -8.41
N LEU A 731 -2.51 -28.76 -7.59
CA LEU A 731 -2.54 -30.02 -6.86
C LEU A 731 -2.59 -31.22 -7.82
N ALA A 732 -3.36 -31.13 -8.91
CA ALA A 732 -3.40 -32.19 -9.92
C ALA A 732 -2.03 -32.37 -10.63
N ALA A 733 -1.37 -31.27 -10.99
CA ALA A 733 -0.04 -31.32 -11.58
C ALA A 733 1.00 -31.87 -10.60
N ALA A 734 0.93 -31.48 -9.32
CA ALA A 734 1.80 -31.98 -8.27
C ALA A 734 1.61 -33.48 -8.03
N ALA A 735 0.37 -33.99 -8.13
CA ALA A 735 0.08 -35.41 -8.02
C ALA A 735 0.82 -36.24 -9.08
N GLU A 736 0.87 -35.77 -10.33
CA GLU A 736 1.61 -36.43 -11.40
C GLU A 736 3.12 -36.29 -11.24
N ASN A 737 3.60 -35.08 -10.93
CA ASN A 737 5.04 -34.80 -10.84
C ASN A 737 5.71 -35.48 -9.64
N LEU A 738 5.01 -35.56 -8.51
CA LEU A 738 5.52 -36.14 -7.27
C LEU A 738 5.03 -37.58 -7.04
N GLN A 739 4.20 -38.11 -7.93
CA GLN A 739 3.59 -39.45 -7.83
C GLN A 739 2.87 -39.68 -6.49
N ASP A 740 2.11 -38.69 -6.02
CA ASP A 740 1.40 -38.72 -4.73
C ASP A 740 -0.11 -38.57 -4.94
N THR A 741 -0.87 -39.64 -4.72
CA THR A 741 -2.30 -39.70 -4.98
C THR A 741 -3.12 -38.79 -4.06
N ARG A 742 -2.57 -38.39 -2.89
CA ARG A 742 -3.26 -37.48 -1.97
C ARG A 742 -3.51 -36.12 -2.62
N PHE A 743 -2.58 -35.64 -3.44
CA PHE A 743 -2.79 -34.38 -4.16
C PHE A 743 -3.85 -34.50 -5.25
N ALA A 744 -4.00 -35.66 -5.89
CA ALA A 744 -5.07 -35.90 -6.87
C ALA A 744 -6.46 -35.89 -6.19
N GLU A 745 -6.57 -36.54 -5.03
CA GLU A 745 -7.80 -36.53 -4.23
C GLU A 745 -8.16 -35.11 -3.74
N ALA A 746 -7.16 -34.36 -3.25
CA ALA A 746 -7.35 -32.98 -2.84
C ALA A 746 -7.75 -32.08 -4.02
N ALA A 747 -7.13 -32.25 -5.19
CA ALA A 747 -7.47 -31.51 -6.41
C ALA A 747 -8.94 -31.70 -6.80
N VAL A 748 -9.43 -32.95 -6.79
CA VAL A 748 -10.84 -33.26 -7.09
C VAL A 748 -11.77 -32.68 -6.03
N LYS A 749 -11.41 -32.75 -4.74
CA LYS A 749 -12.23 -32.18 -3.66
C LYS A 749 -12.38 -30.65 -3.79
N VAL A 750 -11.30 -29.94 -4.12
CA VAL A 750 -11.35 -28.50 -4.39
C VAL A 750 -12.18 -28.22 -5.65
N GLY A 751 -11.96 -28.98 -6.72
CA GLY A 751 -12.73 -28.81 -7.96
C GLY A 751 -14.23 -29.08 -7.79
N ASP A 752 -14.62 -30.07 -6.98
CA ASP A 752 -16.01 -30.35 -6.63
C ASP A 752 -16.62 -29.22 -5.79
N ARG A 753 -15.87 -28.69 -4.82
CA ARG A 753 -16.28 -27.52 -4.02
C ARG A 753 -16.54 -26.31 -4.92
N THR A 754 -15.64 -26.03 -5.86
CA THR A 754 -15.82 -24.95 -6.83
C THR A 754 -17.00 -25.23 -7.76
N ALA A 755 -17.11 -26.43 -8.33
CA ALA A 755 -18.21 -26.80 -9.21
C ALA A 755 -19.58 -26.63 -8.53
N ALA A 756 -19.69 -26.97 -7.24
CA ALA A 756 -20.91 -26.78 -6.46
C ALA A 756 -21.29 -25.30 -6.26
N ARG A 757 -20.31 -24.39 -6.13
CA ARG A 757 -20.56 -22.94 -6.13
C ARG A 757 -20.98 -22.45 -7.51
N LEU A 758 -20.24 -22.83 -8.55
CA LEU A 758 -20.52 -22.46 -9.94
C LEU A 758 -21.93 -22.91 -10.40
N ALA A 759 -22.39 -24.07 -9.92
CA ALA A 759 -23.73 -24.59 -10.20
C ALA A 759 -24.86 -23.64 -9.73
N GLN A 760 -24.61 -22.84 -8.69
CA GLN A 760 -25.59 -21.92 -8.11
C GLN A 760 -25.60 -20.54 -8.78
N VAL A 761 -24.61 -20.26 -9.63
CA VAL A 761 -24.49 -18.97 -10.32
C VAL A 761 -25.44 -18.93 -11.52
N GLU A 762 -26.42 -18.02 -11.45
CA GLU A 762 -27.40 -17.80 -12.52
C GLU A 762 -26.75 -17.14 -13.75
N HIS A 763 -25.97 -16.08 -13.53
CA HIS A 763 -25.24 -15.34 -14.57
C HIS A 763 -23.72 -15.47 -14.36
N PRO A 764 -23.07 -16.49 -14.97
CA PRO A 764 -21.64 -16.69 -14.81
C PRO A 764 -20.85 -15.56 -15.48
N MET A 765 -19.91 -14.96 -14.74
CA MET A 765 -19.08 -13.90 -15.29
C MET A 765 -18.11 -14.46 -16.34
N PRO A 766 -17.95 -13.74 -17.46
CA PRO A 766 -17.03 -14.14 -18.52
C PRO A 766 -15.57 -13.83 -18.18
N GLY A 767 -14.65 -14.58 -18.80
CA GLY A 767 -13.20 -14.42 -18.63
C GLY A 767 -12.53 -15.74 -18.25
N TYR A 768 -11.32 -15.95 -18.77
CA TYR A 768 -10.60 -17.21 -18.57
C TYR A 768 -9.87 -17.27 -17.22
N LEU A 769 -9.08 -16.26 -16.88
CA LEU A 769 -8.24 -16.32 -15.68
C LEU A 769 -9.01 -16.05 -14.38
N ASP A 770 -9.93 -15.10 -14.37
CA ASP A 770 -10.43 -14.53 -13.11
C ASP A 770 -11.87 -14.94 -12.79
N HIS A 771 -12.58 -15.61 -13.71
CA HIS A 771 -14.04 -15.74 -13.65
C HIS A 771 -14.56 -17.15 -13.92
N GLN A 772 -15.86 -17.35 -13.67
CA GLN A 772 -16.51 -18.66 -13.60
C GLN A 772 -16.44 -19.45 -14.91
N VAL A 773 -16.52 -18.77 -16.07
CA VAL A 773 -16.49 -19.44 -17.38
C VAL A 773 -15.15 -20.13 -17.63
N GLY A 774 -14.04 -19.44 -17.33
CA GLY A 774 -12.71 -20.00 -17.41
C GLY A 774 -12.48 -21.14 -16.42
N ALA A 775 -12.95 -20.95 -15.18
CA ALA A 775 -12.89 -21.98 -14.15
C ALA A 775 -13.56 -23.28 -14.60
N ALA A 776 -14.78 -23.19 -15.13
CA ALA A 776 -15.50 -24.35 -15.67
C ALA A 776 -14.74 -25.01 -16.83
N ALA A 777 -14.17 -24.22 -17.75
CA ALA A 777 -13.41 -24.73 -18.88
C ALA A 777 -12.15 -25.50 -18.44
N LEU A 778 -11.37 -24.98 -17.48
CA LEU A 778 -10.17 -25.63 -16.96
C LEU A 778 -10.50 -26.93 -16.21
N LEU A 779 -11.48 -26.89 -15.30
CA LEU A 779 -11.92 -28.06 -14.54
C LEU A 779 -12.42 -29.18 -15.46
N LEU A 780 -13.14 -28.85 -16.53
CA LEU A 780 -13.57 -29.82 -17.55
C LEU A 780 -12.40 -30.40 -18.35
N GLY A 781 -11.44 -29.55 -18.73
CA GLY A 781 -10.26 -29.91 -19.53
C GLY A 781 -9.32 -30.88 -18.84
N TYR A 782 -9.03 -30.65 -17.56
CA TYR A 782 -8.17 -31.50 -16.75
C TYR A 782 -8.93 -32.53 -15.90
N ASN A 783 -10.25 -32.63 -16.07
CA ASN A 783 -11.13 -33.56 -15.36
C ASN A 783 -10.98 -33.49 -13.83
N LEU A 784 -11.05 -32.28 -13.29
CA LEU A 784 -10.81 -31.98 -11.88
C LEU A 784 -12.08 -31.87 -11.03
N ALA A 785 -13.25 -32.20 -11.60
CA ALA A 785 -14.51 -32.24 -10.88
C ALA A 785 -15.35 -33.45 -11.31
N THR A 786 -16.06 -34.03 -10.36
CA THR A 786 -16.96 -35.17 -10.57
C THR A 786 -18.26 -34.75 -11.24
N ASP A 787 -18.83 -33.60 -10.85
CA ASP A 787 -20.05 -33.05 -11.47
C ASP A 787 -19.73 -32.27 -12.75
N ARG A 788 -19.38 -33.02 -13.80
CA ARG A 788 -19.16 -32.47 -15.14
C ARG A 788 -20.41 -31.79 -15.71
N ALA A 789 -21.60 -32.25 -15.33
CA ALA A 789 -22.85 -31.71 -15.84
C ALA A 789 -23.09 -30.28 -15.33
N ALA A 790 -22.78 -30.01 -14.06
CA ALA A 790 -22.81 -28.66 -13.49
C ALA A 790 -21.90 -27.70 -14.26
N LEU A 791 -20.66 -28.10 -14.56
CA LEU A 791 -19.71 -27.26 -15.30
C LEU A 791 -20.17 -27.00 -16.74
N LEU A 792 -20.71 -28.01 -17.42
CA LEU A 792 -21.29 -27.85 -18.76
C LEU A 792 -22.51 -26.92 -18.75
N ALA A 793 -23.32 -26.96 -17.68
CA ALA A 793 -24.45 -26.06 -17.50
C ALA A 793 -24.01 -24.60 -17.28
N VAL A 794 -22.85 -24.35 -16.66
CA VAL A 794 -22.26 -23.00 -16.54
C VAL A 794 -21.94 -22.44 -17.93
N LEU A 795 -21.30 -23.22 -18.81
CA LEU A 795 -21.03 -22.80 -20.18
C LEU A 795 -22.32 -22.57 -20.98
N ASP A 796 -23.38 -23.35 -20.71
CA ASP A 796 -24.69 -23.23 -21.36
C ASP A 796 -25.44 -21.95 -20.95
N ARG A 797 -25.33 -21.55 -19.67
CA ARG A 797 -25.84 -20.27 -19.16
C ARG A 797 -25.03 -19.10 -19.70
N HIS A 798 -23.71 -19.21 -19.78
CA HIS A 798 -22.87 -18.19 -20.41
C HIS A 798 -23.25 -17.96 -21.88
N ALA A 799 -23.47 -19.03 -22.65
CA ALA A 799 -23.96 -18.92 -24.02
C ALA A 799 -25.33 -18.23 -24.08
N GLN A 800 -26.21 -18.47 -23.11
CA GLN A 800 -27.51 -17.79 -23.01
C GLN A 800 -27.35 -16.29 -22.72
N ASP A 801 -26.48 -15.92 -21.78
CA ASP A 801 -26.22 -14.52 -21.41
C ASP A 801 -25.62 -13.73 -22.57
N ILE A 802 -24.74 -14.35 -23.37
CA ILE A 802 -24.21 -13.78 -24.62
C ILE A 802 -25.34 -13.47 -25.61
N ILE A 803 -26.24 -14.42 -25.83
CA ILE A 803 -27.36 -14.26 -26.77
C ILE A 803 -28.36 -13.20 -26.27
N ALA A 804 -28.58 -13.15 -24.96
CA ALA A 804 -29.44 -12.16 -24.33
C ALA A 804 -28.80 -10.77 -24.24
N GLY A 805 -27.50 -10.62 -24.51
CA GLY A 805 -26.78 -9.36 -24.36
C GLY A 805 -26.57 -8.94 -22.89
N MET A 806 -26.51 -9.92 -21.98
CA MET A 806 -26.44 -9.71 -20.53
C MET A 806 -25.02 -9.75 -19.95
N ALA A 807 -24.01 -10.08 -20.76
CA ALA A 807 -22.62 -10.09 -20.31
C ALA A 807 -22.09 -8.66 -20.06
N GLU A 808 -21.12 -8.53 -19.15
CA GLU A 808 -20.56 -7.24 -18.73
C GLU A 808 -20.01 -6.41 -19.90
N GLU A 809 -20.30 -5.11 -19.89
CA GLU A 809 -19.89 -4.17 -20.93
C GLU A 809 -18.38 -4.17 -21.15
N ASN A 810 -17.59 -4.04 -20.08
CA ASN A 810 -16.12 -4.02 -20.15
C ASN A 810 -15.50 -5.27 -20.79
N TRP A 811 -16.12 -6.44 -20.64
CA TRP A 811 -15.65 -7.68 -21.24
C TRP A 811 -15.78 -7.67 -22.77
N TRP A 812 -16.88 -7.10 -23.29
CA TRP A 812 -17.11 -6.94 -24.73
C TRP A 812 -16.09 -6.06 -25.43
N HIS A 813 -15.33 -5.28 -24.69
CA HIS A 813 -14.30 -4.39 -25.21
C HIS A 813 -12.92 -5.04 -25.30
N ARG A 814 -12.73 -6.32 -24.96
CA ARG A 814 -11.42 -7.01 -24.95
C ARG A 814 -11.40 -8.25 -25.87
N SER A 815 -10.35 -8.38 -26.68
CA SER A 815 -10.25 -9.46 -27.68
C SER A 815 -9.51 -10.71 -27.20
N GLY A 816 -8.54 -10.60 -26.30
CA GLY A 816 -7.62 -11.68 -25.92
C GLY A 816 -8.22 -12.86 -25.13
N PHE A 817 -7.38 -13.83 -24.77
CA PHE A 817 -7.82 -15.09 -24.16
C PHE A 817 -8.12 -14.98 -22.68
N ALA A 818 -7.25 -14.30 -21.91
CA ALA A 818 -7.31 -14.29 -20.46
C ALA A 818 -8.55 -13.54 -19.93
N TYR A 819 -8.82 -12.36 -20.49
CA TYR A 819 -9.86 -11.44 -20.02
C TYR A 819 -10.88 -11.04 -21.11
N GLY A 820 -10.72 -11.55 -22.33
CA GLY A 820 -11.52 -11.14 -23.48
C GLY A 820 -12.41 -12.26 -24.03
N ILE A 821 -13.02 -11.97 -25.18
CA ILE A 821 -13.99 -12.86 -25.82
C ILE A 821 -13.36 -14.17 -26.36
N SER A 822 -12.06 -14.18 -26.68
CA SER A 822 -11.40 -15.36 -27.27
C SER A 822 -11.41 -16.58 -26.34
N GLY A 823 -11.27 -16.38 -25.02
CA GLY A 823 -11.37 -17.48 -24.06
C GLY A 823 -12.77 -18.14 -24.05
N SER A 824 -13.82 -17.35 -24.24
CA SER A 824 -15.20 -17.86 -24.35
C SER A 824 -15.44 -18.59 -25.66
N ILE A 825 -14.91 -18.07 -26.78
CA ILE A 825 -14.95 -18.77 -28.08
C ILE A 825 -14.31 -20.16 -27.94
N PHE A 826 -13.12 -20.24 -27.33
CA PHE A 826 -12.44 -21.51 -27.10
C PHE A 826 -13.28 -22.47 -26.27
N ALA A 827 -13.78 -22.03 -25.11
CA ALA A 827 -14.53 -22.88 -24.18
C ALA A 827 -15.82 -23.42 -24.81
N LEU A 828 -16.59 -22.55 -25.48
CA LEU A 828 -17.83 -22.94 -26.16
C LEU A 828 -17.54 -23.87 -27.34
N ALA A 829 -16.54 -23.54 -28.17
CA ALA A 829 -16.16 -24.40 -29.29
C ALA A 829 -15.70 -25.78 -28.82
N ARG A 830 -14.92 -25.86 -27.74
CA ARG A 830 -14.40 -27.13 -27.22
C ARG A 830 -15.47 -28.04 -26.62
N TRP A 831 -16.45 -27.47 -25.93
CA TRP A 831 -17.42 -28.24 -25.14
C TRP A 831 -18.81 -28.33 -25.77
N ASN A 832 -19.08 -27.63 -26.89
CA ASN A 832 -20.41 -27.53 -27.51
C ASN A 832 -21.18 -28.86 -27.59
N ARG A 833 -20.53 -29.96 -28.02
CA ARG A 833 -21.20 -31.26 -28.24
C ARG A 833 -21.64 -31.96 -26.95
N GLN A 834 -21.05 -31.58 -25.82
CA GLN A 834 -21.36 -32.14 -24.49
C GLN A 834 -22.31 -31.24 -23.71
N MET A 835 -22.53 -30.00 -24.16
CA MET A 835 -23.40 -29.06 -23.49
C MET A 835 -24.88 -29.45 -23.64
N PRO A 836 -25.75 -29.04 -22.69
CA PRO A 836 -27.19 -29.26 -22.78
C PRO A 836 -27.82 -28.74 -24.08
N SER A 837 -27.38 -27.58 -24.58
CA SER A 837 -27.87 -26.98 -25.83
C SER A 837 -26.72 -26.65 -26.81
N PRO A 838 -26.28 -27.60 -27.64
CA PRO A 838 -25.19 -27.38 -28.61
C PRO A 838 -25.48 -26.23 -29.59
N GLU A 839 -26.74 -26.05 -30.00
CA GLU A 839 -27.17 -24.98 -30.90
C GLU A 839 -26.99 -23.60 -30.27
N ARG A 840 -27.17 -23.49 -28.95
CA ARG A 840 -26.96 -22.25 -28.20
C ARG A 840 -25.49 -21.85 -28.18
N ALA A 841 -24.61 -22.83 -27.95
CA ALA A 841 -23.16 -22.59 -28.04
C ALA A 841 -22.77 -22.08 -29.43
N ARG A 842 -23.36 -22.64 -30.48
CA ARG A 842 -23.13 -22.18 -31.86
C ARG A 842 -23.58 -20.73 -32.08
N GLU A 843 -24.80 -20.38 -31.69
CA GLU A 843 -25.33 -19.02 -31.84
C GLU A 843 -24.50 -17.99 -31.05
N ALA A 844 -24.12 -18.33 -29.82
CA ALA A 844 -23.24 -17.49 -29.00
C ALA A 844 -21.88 -17.27 -29.68
N VAL A 845 -21.26 -18.32 -30.24
CA VAL A 845 -20.00 -18.20 -30.98
C VAL A 845 -20.15 -17.31 -32.22
N GLU A 846 -21.27 -17.38 -32.96
CA GLU A 846 -21.53 -16.48 -34.09
C GLU A 846 -21.63 -15.00 -33.66
N ILE A 847 -22.19 -14.72 -32.48
CA ILE A 847 -22.20 -13.37 -31.88
C ILE A 847 -20.77 -12.93 -31.54
N LEU A 848 -20.00 -13.79 -30.86
CA LEU A 848 -18.63 -13.49 -30.47
C LEU A 848 -17.72 -13.27 -31.67
N LEU A 849 -17.88 -14.04 -32.76
CA LEU A 849 -17.11 -13.86 -33.99
C LEU A 849 -17.40 -12.54 -34.69
N ARG A 850 -18.68 -12.12 -34.74
CA ARG A 850 -19.04 -10.80 -35.23
C ARG A 850 -18.36 -9.70 -34.42
N ARG A 851 -18.39 -9.84 -33.08
CA ARG A 851 -17.71 -8.90 -32.19
C ARG A 851 -16.20 -8.93 -32.35
N LEU A 852 -15.58 -10.10 -32.51
CA LEU A 852 -14.15 -10.23 -32.72
C LEU A 852 -13.69 -9.55 -34.03
N ASN A 853 -14.56 -9.50 -35.03
CA ASN A 853 -14.29 -8.77 -36.26
C ASN A 853 -14.26 -7.24 -36.07
N ASP A 854 -14.91 -6.69 -35.05
CA ASP A 854 -14.80 -5.24 -34.72
C ASP A 854 -13.37 -4.85 -34.28
N PHE A 855 -12.60 -5.82 -33.79
CA PHE A 855 -11.19 -5.61 -33.42
C PHE A 855 -10.24 -5.72 -34.60
N ASN A 856 -10.71 -6.22 -35.75
CA ASN A 856 -9.88 -6.51 -36.91
C ASN A 856 -9.59 -5.24 -37.71
N THR A 857 -8.31 -4.87 -37.81
CA THR A 857 -7.87 -3.70 -38.59
C THR A 857 -7.35 -4.07 -39.98
N GLY A 858 -7.47 -5.34 -40.38
CA GLY A 858 -7.00 -5.88 -41.65
C GLY A 858 -5.75 -6.72 -41.48
N ASP A 859 -4.66 -6.13 -41.00
CA ASP A 859 -3.38 -6.82 -40.81
C ASP A 859 -3.19 -7.37 -39.38
N GLU A 860 -3.98 -6.89 -38.41
CA GLU A 860 -3.88 -7.23 -36.98
C GLU A 860 -5.23 -7.16 -36.26
N TRP A 861 -5.24 -7.52 -34.98
CA TRP A 861 -6.38 -7.37 -34.07
C TRP A 861 -6.02 -6.48 -32.89
N ARG A 862 -6.88 -5.50 -32.62
CA ARG A 862 -6.78 -4.63 -31.44
C ARG A 862 -6.99 -5.44 -30.16
N ALA A 863 -6.21 -5.15 -29.12
CA ALA A 863 -6.38 -5.77 -27.81
C ALA A 863 -7.66 -5.30 -27.10
N GLN A 864 -8.02 -4.02 -27.29
CA GLN A 864 -9.16 -3.37 -26.65
C GLN A 864 -9.83 -2.34 -27.58
N LEU A 865 -11.14 -2.11 -27.40
CA LEU A 865 -11.92 -1.04 -28.04
C LEU A 865 -12.30 0.01 -26.97
N THR A 866 -11.85 1.27 -27.08
CA THR A 866 -12.20 2.36 -26.15
C THR A 866 -13.16 3.37 -26.79
N GLU A 867 -14.02 4.04 -25.98
CA GLU A 867 -14.89 5.14 -26.43
C GLU A 867 -14.14 6.49 -26.55
N HIS A 868 -12.92 6.59 -26.02
CA HIS A 868 -12.07 7.77 -26.11
C HIS A 868 -10.75 7.45 -26.83
N ASP A 869 -10.61 8.03 -28.02
CA ASP A 869 -9.40 8.08 -28.86
C ASP A 869 -8.28 8.85 -28.15
N SER A 870 -7.51 8.19 -27.28
CA SER A 870 -6.24 8.73 -26.77
C SER A 870 -5.06 7.88 -27.24
N GLY A 871 -4.83 7.85 -28.55
CA GLY A 871 -3.49 7.95 -29.17
C GLY A 871 -2.47 6.82 -29.06
N GLU A 872 -2.58 5.84 -28.16
CA GLU A 872 -1.65 4.69 -28.08
C GLU A 872 -2.40 3.36 -28.19
N GLU A 873 -2.81 3.04 -29.41
CA GLU A 873 -3.43 1.77 -29.77
C GLU A 873 -2.35 0.68 -29.87
N HIS A 874 -2.45 -0.39 -29.07
CA HIS A 874 -1.48 -1.49 -29.11
C HIS A 874 -2.17 -2.80 -29.53
N ALA A 875 -2.00 -3.17 -30.80
CA ALA A 875 -2.07 -4.58 -31.18
C ALA A 875 -0.89 -5.30 -30.51
N SER A 876 -1.18 -6.35 -29.75
CA SER A 876 -0.18 -7.17 -29.05
C SER A 876 -0.18 -8.58 -29.62
N GLY A 877 0.99 -9.20 -29.74
CA GLY A 877 1.11 -10.60 -30.16
C GLY A 877 0.85 -11.61 -29.04
N THR A 878 0.59 -11.15 -27.81
CA THR A 878 0.61 -11.96 -26.58
C THR A 878 -0.64 -12.83 -26.37
N TRP A 879 -0.55 -13.77 -25.42
CA TRP A 879 -1.65 -14.69 -25.08
C TRP A 879 -2.83 -14.00 -24.36
N CYS A 880 -2.57 -13.21 -23.32
CA CYS A 880 -3.64 -12.69 -22.47
C CYS A 880 -4.58 -11.70 -23.17
N SER A 881 -4.02 -10.80 -24.00
CA SER A 881 -4.73 -9.68 -24.62
C SER A 881 -4.49 -9.56 -26.13
N GLY A 882 -3.79 -10.50 -26.75
CA GLY A 882 -3.27 -10.37 -28.11
C GLY A 882 -3.62 -11.52 -29.06
N SER A 883 -2.97 -11.50 -30.23
CA SER A 883 -3.27 -12.41 -31.34
C SER A 883 -2.95 -13.87 -31.05
N ALA A 884 -2.07 -14.21 -30.10
CA ALA A 884 -1.86 -15.61 -29.70
C ALA A 884 -3.11 -16.20 -29.04
N GLY A 885 -3.79 -15.41 -28.21
CA GLY A 885 -5.07 -15.80 -27.62
C GLY A 885 -6.18 -15.94 -28.65
N ILE A 886 -6.22 -15.05 -29.63
CA ILE A 886 -7.15 -15.10 -30.77
C ILE A 886 -6.87 -16.33 -31.65
N ALA A 887 -5.60 -16.65 -31.88
CA ALA A 887 -5.19 -17.82 -32.64
C ALA A 887 -5.67 -19.12 -31.98
N LEU A 888 -5.64 -19.21 -30.64
CA LEU A 888 -6.22 -20.35 -29.90
C LEU A 888 -7.73 -20.46 -30.14
N ALA A 889 -8.46 -19.35 -30.12
CA ALA A 889 -9.89 -19.34 -30.41
C ALA A 889 -10.19 -19.83 -31.84
N PHE A 890 -9.44 -19.35 -32.85
CA PHE A 890 -9.60 -19.81 -34.23
C PHE A 890 -9.21 -21.28 -34.40
N ALA A 891 -8.17 -21.75 -33.73
CA ALA A 891 -7.76 -23.15 -33.76
C ALA A 891 -8.85 -24.04 -33.14
N ALA A 892 -9.46 -23.62 -32.02
CA ALA A 892 -10.57 -24.32 -31.40
C ALA A 892 -11.79 -24.44 -32.35
N LEU A 893 -12.11 -23.36 -33.08
CA LEU A 893 -13.15 -23.41 -34.10
C LEU A 893 -12.79 -24.38 -35.22
N HIS A 894 -11.55 -24.33 -35.73
CA HIS A 894 -11.09 -25.23 -36.79
C HIS A 894 -11.23 -26.71 -36.38
N LEU A 895 -10.93 -27.04 -35.12
CA LEU A 895 -10.95 -28.41 -34.61
C LEU A 895 -12.37 -28.91 -34.28
N TRP A 896 -13.22 -28.07 -33.67
CA TRP A 896 -14.47 -28.53 -33.05
C TRP A 896 -15.74 -27.92 -33.65
N MET A 897 -15.64 -26.83 -34.40
CA MET A 897 -16.73 -26.13 -35.08
C MET A 897 -16.31 -25.65 -36.49
N PRO A 898 -15.88 -26.56 -37.38
CA PRO A 898 -15.28 -26.20 -38.67
C PRO A 898 -16.21 -25.39 -39.58
N GLU A 899 -17.53 -25.46 -39.38
CA GLU A 899 -18.54 -24.65 -40.06
C GLU A 899 -18.42 -23.13 -39.86
N LEU A 900 -17.79 -22.68 -38.76
CA LEU A 900 -17.63 -21.28 -38.37
C LEU A 900 -16.16 -20.85 -38.47
N ALA A 901 -15.26 -21.79 -38.79
CA ALA A 901 -13.83 -21.55 -38.84
C ALA A 901 -13.42 -20.86 -40.15
N SER A 902 -12.58 -19.84 -40.02
CA SER A 902 -11.90 -19.20 -41.15
C SER A 902 -10.42 -19.57 -41.12
N ARG A 903 -9.98 -20.37 -42.12
CA ARG A 903 -8.57 -20.76 -42.21
C ARG A 903 -7.65 -19.56 -42.44
N ALA A 904 -8.11 -18.57 -43.21
CA ALA A 904 -7.35 -17.35 -43.46
C ALA A 904 -7.12 -16.54 -42.19
N ASP A 905 -8.13 -16.43 -41.32
CA ASP A 905 -7.99 -15.69 -40.05
C ASP A 905 -7.12 -16.43 -39.05
N LEU A 906 -7.22 -17.76 -38.97
CA LEU A 906 -6.30 -18.59 -38.18
C LEU A 906 -4.85 -18.36 -38.61
N ASP A 907 -4.58 -18.50 -39.91
CA ASP A 907 -3.24 -18.35 -40.48
C ASP A 907 -2.67 -16.94 -40.21
N ARG A 908 -3.49 -15.89 -40.37
CA ARG A 908 -3.10 -14.50 -40.08
C ARG A 908 -2.81 -14.30 -38.59
N ALA A 909 -3.65 -14.84 -37.70
CA ALA A 909 -3.48 -14.72 -36.25
C ALA A 909 -2.20 -15.41 -35.78
N VAL A 910 -1.90 -16.62 -36.29
CA VAL A 910 -0.66 -17.36 -36.00
C VAL A 910 0.57 -16.57 -36.46
N GLN A 911 0.57 -16.06 -37.70
CA GLN A 911 1.68 -15.27 -38.23
C GLN A 911 1.89 -13.96 -37.46
N HIS A 912 0.81 -13.28 -37.09
CA HIS A 912 0.92 -12.06 -36.29
C HIS A 912 1.48 -12.36 -34.89
N ALA A 913 0.91 -13.35 -34.20
CA ALA A 913 1.35 -13.77 -32.87
C ALA A 913 2.83 -14.17 -32.84
N PHE A 914 3.28 -14.97 -33.80
CA PHE A 914 4.68 -15.37 -33.85
C PHE A 914 5.63 -14.18 -34.09
N ARG A 915 5.23 -13.23 -34.94
CA ARG A 915 6.06 -12.06 -35.27
C ARG A 915 6.13 -11.02 -34.16
N THR A 916 5.02 -10.76 -33.46
CA THR A 916 4.91 -9.63 -32.53
C THR A 916 4.83 -10.05 -31.06
N GLY A 917 4.57 -11.34 -30.78
CA GLY A 917 4.44 -11.91 -29.44
C GLY A 917 5.66 -12.69 -28.97
N THR A 918 6.75 -12.68 -29.76
CA THR A 918 8.05 -13.26 -29.40
C THR A 918 9.13 -12.17 -29.41
N ARG A 919 10.26 -12.41 -28.71
CA ARG A 919 11.39 -11.49 -28.54
C ARG A 919 11.03 -10.21 -27.77
N SER A 920 10.15 -10.34 -26.79
CA SER A 920 9.62 -9.25 -25.97
C SER A 920 10.14 -9.32 -24.53
N ASN A 921 9.60 -10.26 -23.76
CA ASN A 921 9.91 -10.59 -22.36
C ASN A 921 9.64 -12.09 -22.15
N LEU A 922 10.14 -12.68 -21.06
CA LEU A 922 10.08 -14.14 -20.84
C LEU A 922 8.81 -14.64 -20.13
N THR A 923 7.78 -13.80 -19.96
CA THR A 923 6.61 -14.17 -19.13
C THR A 923 5.65 -15.14 -19.82
N LEU A 924 4.83 -15.83 -19.02
CA LEU A 924 3.76 -16.71 -19.53
C LEU A 924 2.46 -15.95 -19.84
N CYS A 925 2.15 -14.87 -19.14
CA CYS A 925 0.91 -14.13 -19.35
C CYS A 925 0.95 -13.28 -20.63
N HIS A 926 2.02 -12.50 -20.80
CA HIS A 926 2.16 -11.50 -21.87
C HIS A 926 3.59 -11.44 -22.41
N GLY A 927 4.21 -12.60 -22.54
CA GLY A 927 5.57 -12.73 -23.04
C GLY A 927 5.73 -13.90 -24.00
N ASP A 928 6.99 -14.11 -24.33
CA ASP A 928 7.46 -15.05 -25.33
C ASP A 928 7.02 -16.48 -25.01
N PHE A 929 7.19 -16.93 -23.77
CA PHE A 929 6.92 -18.31 -23.39
C PHE A 929 5.42 -18.63 -23.42
N GLY A 930 4.57 -17.67 -23.03
CA GLY A 930 3.12 -17.82 -23.17
C GLY A 930 2.65 -17.90 -24.61
N THR A 931 3.18 -17.01 -25.46
CA THR A 931 2.90 -17.01 -26.89
C THR A 931 3.37 -18.30 -27.55
N LEU A 932 4.58 -18.77 -27.23
CA LEU A 932 5.13 -20.00 -27.79
C LEU A 932 4.38 -21.24 -27.32
N ASP A 933 3.94 -21.32 -26.06
CA ASP A 933 3.07 -22.40 -25.56
C ASP A 933 1.76 -22.49 -26.36
N ALA A 934 1.12 -21.34 -26.60
CA ALA A 934 -0.11 -21.27 -27.37
C ALA A 934 0.11 -21.71 -28.83
N LEU A 935 1.18 -21.21 -29.48
CA LEU A 935 1.50 -21.55 -30.86
C LEU A 935 1.98 -23.00 -31.01
N ALA A 936 2.68 -23.55 -30.03
CA ALA A 936 3.08 -24.96 -29.99
C ALA A 936 1.86 -25.87 -30.01
N TRP A 937 0.87 -25.58 -29.15
CA TRP A 937 -0.36 -26.34 -29.09
C TRP A 937 -1.11 -26.32 -30.43
N ILE A 938 -1.17 -25.16 -31.09
CA ILE A 938 -1.78 -25.01 -32.41
C ILE A 938 -1.01 -25.83 -33.45
N ALA A 939 0.33 -25.71 -33.50
CA ALA A 939 1.17 -26.39 -34.48
C ALA A 939 1.18 -27.92 -34.31
N ASP A 940 0.94 -28.42 -33.09
CA ASP A 940 0.84 -29.85 -32.83
C ASP A 940 -0.52 -30.43 -33.26
N ARG A 941 -1.61 -29.68 -33.09
CA ARG A 941 -2.97 -30.11 -33.48
C ARG A 941 -3.32 -29.81 -34.93
N ILE A 942 -2.69 -28.79 -35.53
CA ILE A 942 -2.92 -28.34 -36.91
C ILE A 942 -1.54 -28.18 -37.59
N PRO A 943 -0.90 -29.27 -38.05
CA PRO A 943 0.50 -29.25 -38.48
C PRO A 943 0.82 -28.39 -39.71
N ASP A 944 -0.21 -28.02 -40.49
CA ASP A 944 -0.10 -27.27 -41.73
C ASP A 944 -0.34 -25.75 -41.58
N VAL A 945 -0.40 -25.23 -40.35
CA VAL A 945 -0.43 -23.78 -40.09
C VAL A 945 0.86 -23.09 -40.54
N PRO A 946 0.81 -21.80 -40.93
CA PRO A 946 2.00 -21.06 -41.28
C PRO A 946 2.98 -20.99 -40.10
N CYS A 947 4.27 -20.95 -40.43
CA CYS A 947 5.36 -20.87 -39.46
C CYS A 947 5.47 -22.07 -38.50
N ALA A 948 4.75 -23.19 -38.69
CA ALA A 948 4.80 -24.34 -37.78
C ALA A 948 6.23 -24.87 -37.51
N GLU A 949 7.06 -24.99 -38.56
CA GLU A 949 8.47 -25.39 -38.41
C GLU A 949 9.30 -24.31 -37.70
N ALA A 950 9.07 -23.03 -38.00
CA ALA A 950 9.75 -21.91 -37.37
C ALA A 950 9.37 -21.76 -35.88
N ILE A 951 8.12 -22.06 -35.51
CA ILE A 951 7.64 -22.10 -34.12
C ILE A 951 8.35 -23.22 -33.37
N ARG A 952 8.42 -24.43 -33.96
CA ARG A 952 9.16 -25.56 -33.37
C ARG A 952 10.64 -25.22 -33.18
N ASP A 953 11.27 -24.63 -34.20
CA ASP A 953 12.66 -24.19 -34.13
C ASP A 953 12.88 -23.08 -33.10
N ALA A 954 11.96 -22.12 -32.97
CA ALA A 954 12.04 -21.08 -31.94
C ALA A 954 11.95 -21.66 -30.52
N ILE A 955 11.10 -22.67 -30.31
CA ILE A 955 11.01 -23.37 -29.01
C ILE A 955 12.28 -24.16 -28.73
N GLU A 956 12.83 -24.86 -29.72
CA GLU A 956 13.98 -25.74 -29.53
C GLU A 956 15.32 -24.99 -29.47
N ASN A 957 15.48 -23.95 -30.29
CA ASN A 957 16.76 -23.28 -30.56
C ASN A 957 16.72 -21.74 -30.41
N GLY A 958 15.54 -21.15 -30.27
CA GLY A 958 15.39 -19.68 -30.25
C GLY A 958 15.78 -18.97 -28.96
N TYR A 959 15.93 -19.72 -27.85
CA TYR A 959 16.26 -19.19 -26.52
C TYR A 959 17.36 -20.02 -25.87
N SER A 960 18.55 -19.40 -25.73
CA SER A 960 19.71 -20.03 -25.07
C SER A 960 19.65 -19.85 -23.55
N ALA A 961 20.25 -20.79 -22.81
CA ALA A 961 20.34 -20.69 -21.36
C ALA A 961 21.13 -19.45 -20.90
N SER A 962 22.15 -19.02 -21.66
CA SER A 962 22.92 -17.80 -21.34
C SER A 962 22.08 -16.53 -21.47
N ASP A 963 21.23 -16.44 -22.49
CA ASP A 963 20.41 -15.25 -22.72
C ASP A 963 19.30 -15.15 -21.68
N ILE A 964 18.65 -16.27 -21.37
CA ILE A 964 17.67 -16.32 -20.29
C ILE A 964 18.32 -15.92 -18.97
N ARG A 965 19.51 -16.46 -18.66
CA ARG A 965 20.24 -16.09 -17.44
C ARG A 965 20.56 -14.58 -17.40
N ALA A 966 21.03 -14.01 -18.50
CA ALA A 966 21.31 -12.58 -18.57
C ALA A 966 20.08 -11.72 -18.27
N VAL A 967 18.90 -12.11 -18.78
CA VAL A 967 17.62 -11.41 -18.48
C VAL A 967 17.22 -11.60 -17.02
N LEU A 968 17.39 -12.80 -16.46
CA LEU A 968 17.02 -13.11 -15.07
C LEU A 968 17.97 -12.52 -14.01
N ASP A 969 19.21 -12.23 -14.38
CA ASP A 969 20.18 -11.59 -13.48
C ASP A 969 20.16 -10.05 -13.58
N ASP A 970 19.52 -9.49 -14.61
CA ASP A 970 19.31 -8.04 -14.72
C ASP A 970 18.16 -7.57 -13.81
N LYS A 971 18.50 -6.96 -12.68
CA LYS A 971 17.55 -6.38 -11.72
C LYS A 971 16.76 -5.17 -12.28
N SER A 972 17.18 -4.61 -13.42
CA SER A 972 16.42 -3.57 -14.13
C SER A 972 15.29 -4.13 -15.01
N VAL A 973 15.09 -5.45 -14.99
CA VAL A 973 13.96 -6.17 -15.59
C VAL A 973 12.95 -6.51 -14.49
N ARG A 974 11.75 -5.94 -14.55
CA ARG A 974 10.80 -6.11 -13.43
C ARG A 974 10.38 -7.55 -13.15
N TYR A 975 10.30 -8.36 -14.20
CA TYR A 975 9.92 -9.77 -14.11
C TYR A 975 11.02 -10.67 -13.53
N SER A 976 12.28 -10.21 -13.48
CA SER A 976 13.38 -10.97 -12.86
C SER A 976 13.33 -10.94 -11.33
N LEU A 977 12.66 -9.93 -10.75
CA LEU A 977 12.57 -9.70 -9.32
C LEU A 977 11.45 -10.50 -8.62
N THR A 978 10.56 -11.16 -9.38
CA THR A 978 9.40 -11.85 -8.81
C THR A 978 9.43 -13.35 -9.12
N PRO A 979 9.11 -14.23 -8.14
CA PRO A 979 8.93 -15.66 -8.35
C PRO A 979 7.52 -16.00 -8.84
N SER A 980 6.73 -15.02 -9.30
CA SER A 980 5.41 -15.27 -9.92
C SER A 980 5.48 -16.34 -11.01
N PHE A 981 4.46 -17.19 -11.08
CA PHE A 981 4.36 -18.16 -12.17
C PHE A 981 4.01 -17.51 -13.50
N MET A 982 3.06 -16.58 -13.50
CA MET A 982 2.55 -16.00 -14.75
C MET A 982 3.43 -14.88 -15.31
N VAL A 983 4.15 -14.16 -14.44
CA VAL A 983 4.98 -13.01 -14.85
C VAL A 983 6.41 -13.05 -14.34
N GLY A 984 6.85 -14.13 -13.72
CA GLY A 984 8.13 -14.18 -13.01
C GLY A 984 9.00 -15.40 -13.34
N THR A 985 10.00 -15.60 -12.49
CA THR A 985 11.03 -16.63 -12.66
C THR A 985 10.49 -18.06 -12.56
N SER A 986 9.41 -18.29 -11.82
CA SER A 986 8.77 -19.61 -11.73
C SER A 986 8.13 -20.03 -13.06
N GLY A 987 7.59 -19.09 -13.84
CA GLY A 987 7.10 -19.38 -15.20
C GLY A 987 8.22 -19.80 -16.14
N VAL A 988 9.38 -19.13 -16.04
CA VAL A 988 10.59 -19.47 -16.79
C VAL A 988 11.10 -20.86 -16.40
N LEU A 989 11.17 -21.17 -15.10
CA LEU A 989 11.54 -22.49 -14.61
C LEU A 989 10.57 -23.57 -15.12
N SER A 990 9.26 -23.32 -15.07
CA SER A 990 8.25 -24.23 -15.59
C SER A 990 8.41 -24.50 -17.08
N TRP A 991 8.65 -23.46 -17.87
CA TRP A 991 8.86 -23.58 -19.31
C TRP A 991 10.12 -24.39 -19.64
N LEU A 992 11.26 -24.09 -18.99
CA LEU A 992 12.51 -24.83 -19.16
C LEU A 992 12.37 -26.31 -18.74
N ALA A 993 11.75 -26.58 -17.60
CA ALA A 993 11.55 -27.93 -17.10
C ALA A 993 10.71 -28.78 -18.06
N ARG A 994 9.60 -28.23 -18.57
CA ARG A 994 8.72 -28.92 -19.53
C ARG A 994 9.40 -29.13 -20.88
N ARG A 995 10.19 -28.16 -21.35
CA ARG A 995 10.97 -28.27 -22.59
C ARG A 995 12.01 -29.39 -22.52
N ALA A 996 12.63 -29.59 -21.37
CA ALA A 996 13.69 -30.59 -21.20
C ALA A 996 13.17 -32.01 -20.89
N ASP A 997 12.04 -32.15 -20.21
CA ASP A 997 11.47 -33.46 -19.83
C ASP A 997 10.67 -34.13 -20.96
N ASN A 998 10.34 -33.40 -22.06
CA ASN A 998 9.45 -33.88 -23.13
C ASN A 998 8.11 -34.49 -22.63
N ALA A 999 7.72 -34.20 -21.39
CA ALA A 999 6.55 -34.77 -20.73
C ALA A 999 5.29 -33.97 -21.09
N ARG A 1000 4.10 -34.49 -20.73
CA ARG A 1000 2.82 -33.76 -20.87
C ARG A 1000 2.92 -32.42 -20.13
N PRO A 1001 2.99 -31.27 -20.81
CA PRO A 1001 3.03 -30.01 -20.09
C PRO A 1001 1.66 -29.74 -19.45
N TYR A 1002 1.62 -29.73 -18.12
CA TYR A 1002 0.58 -29.00 -17.38
C TYR A 1002 0.82 -27.51 -17.63
N SER A 1003 -0.01 -26.91 -18.48
CA SER A 1003 0.00 -25.46 -18.73
C SER A 1003 -1.37 -24.88 -18.40
N PRO A 1004 -1.46 -23.90 -17.48
CA PRO A 1004 -2.74 -23.27 -17.17
C PRO A 1004 -3.20 -22.33 -18.30
N LEU A 1005 -2.36 -22.09 -19.33
CA LEU A 1005 -2.69 -21.21 -20.45
C LEU A 1005 -3.76 -21.77 -21.39
N ILE A 1006 -3.90 -23.11 -21.40
CA ILE A 1006 -4.79 -23.82 -22.32
C ILE A 1006 -5.61 -24.82 -21.50
N PRO A 1007 -6.95 -24.73 -21.50
CA PRO A 1007 -7.81 -25.63 -20.73
C PRO A 1007 -8.00 -26.98 -21.45
N GLU A 1008 -6.90 -27.55 -21.96
CA GLU A 1008 -6.82 -28.89 -22.51
C GLU A 1008 -5.40 -29.44 -22.30
N PRO A 1009 -5.23 -30.70 -21.86
CA PRO A 1009 -3.91 -31.31 -21.75
C PRO A 1009 -3.25 -31.47 -23.13
N PHE A 1010 -1.96 -31.22 -23.20
CA PHE A 1010 -1.15 -31.51 -24.38
C PHE A 1010 -1.01 -33.03 -24.58
N GLU A 1011 -1.04 -33.47 -25.84
CA GLU A 1011 -0.73 -34.85 -26.18
C GLU A 1011 0.79 -35.08 -26.12
N VAL A 1012 1.22 -36.28 -25.71
CA VAL A 1012 2.64 -36.63 -25.63
C VAL A 1012 3.20 -36.68 -27.05
N ARG A 1013 4.31 -35.98 -27.31
CA ARG A 1013 5.05 -36.04 -28.58
C ARG A 1013 5.81 -37.35 -28.74
#